data_AF-A0A2E2VYX0-F1
#
_entry.id   AF-A0A2E2VYX0-F1
#
_cell.length_a   1.000
_cell.length_b   1.000
_cell.length_c   1.000
_cell.angle_alpha   90.00
_cell.angle_beta   90.00
_cell.angle_gamma   90.00
#
_symmetry.space_group_name_H-M   'P 1'
#
loop_
_entity.id
_entity.type
_entity.pdbx_description
1 polymer ?
#
loop_
_entity_poly.entity_id
_entity_poly.type
_entity_poly.pdbx_seq_one_letter_code
_entity_poly.pdbx_strand_id
1 'polypeptide(L)'
;MNNETNNSALQDQELIEKFLKDTTLFLGPDPEIMRDHSIMPRTSDEERAMDKYTDLNQIASIRDRLQSACEEGFEMLEQMGAAPGAKWGDIITGIYSASGDLTIGSAGGVLIFNALVHHPIKFIIKNWVDEKTVGVQEGDGFIHNDARYGNVHNTDQSMILPVFHEGKLVCWVASTVHEGENGAIEPGGMPSMAETSFDEGLKMSPFKVVENYEIKRDLLTFLQNSVREPKLQYEDMKVKLFACMRLEKRIKEVLAADGPDALTACLRYTNESVVTEVRRRISEWPDMTVRTQTIMDSTLRENALLKVCLSVTKKGDRLIFDYRGTSPELTNRAINTQLQGMKGMVGQVFMNHVWPDLPRGQAGLSPVEFITQQGTLVDSSYAAPNSQSLMSIFHSFTVAQHATAKFLYSCPDKYTRVLAPWHNMINTFIWGGLNQHGETLGNICADLNGMGGGARMDRDGEHALSPIFATMADIGEQEMNEEEVPFLQLVSKKMTANTQAPGKYRGGMGYTMIAATKDSDQWGFMTTTQGSKVPTIQGLFGGYAGGSYPLCKVQGVDVYEVLLENPQLFKHSIHEIMNEQPFPNARYTTHHMGMGFDISKRGELYMISQGTGGGYGDPLERDPTYVIMDIEEGLISAEWAKKLYKVEFNETTLAVDLETTEKLRAQYREQRKKQGVPYAEFVKKHVKDHPPENIPFYGAWNGDIDTVYAGSIHDKRDAKNTGPIYMVNPKDVRIAELEAKLAAVRKDAGLPPENERK
;
A
#
# COMPACT_ATOMS: atom_id res chain seq x y z
N MET A 1 13.32 -40.12 -45.57
CA MET A 1 13.65 -40.46 -44.17
C MET A 1 13.64 -39.26 -43.22
N ASN A 2 13.73 -37.99 -43.66
CA ASN A 2 13.69 -36.83 -42.74
C ASN A 2 12.27 -36.31 -42.37
N ASN A 3 11.21 -36.76 -43.05
CA ASN A 3 9.83 -36.32 -42.76
C ASN A 3 9.10 -37.18 -41.73
N GLU A 4 9.47 -38.46 -41.55
CA GLU A 4 8.80 -39.36 -40.59
C GLU A 4 9.29 -39.13 -39.15
N THR A 5 10.56 -38.79 -38.97
CA THR A 5 11.15 -38.46 -37.66
C THR A 5 10.65 -37.14 -37.08
N ASN A 6 10.39 -36.13 -37.92
CA ASN A 6 9.77 -34.88 -37.45
C ASN A 6 8.30 -35.06 -37.05
N ASN A 7 7.57 -35.97 -37.72
CA ASN A 7 6.15 -36.19 -37.44
C ASN A 7 5.95 -37.01 -36.15
N SER A 8 6.84 -37.95 -35.84
CA SER A 8 6.80 -38.67 -34.56
C SER A 8 7.17 -37.74 -33.39
N ALA A 9 8.15 -36.85 -33.56
CA ALA A 9 8.53 -35.89 -32.53
C ALA A 9 7.39 -34.92 -32.18
N LEU A 10 6.63 -34.45 -33.20
CA LEU A 10 5.44 -33.62 -32.99
C LEU A 10 4.31 -34.39 -32.28
N GLN A 11 4.06 -35.65 -32.66
CA GLN A 11 3.07 -36.49 -31.99
C GLN A 11 3.44 -36.80 -30.54
N ASP A 12 4.72 -37.06 -30.27
CA ASP A 12 5.22 -37.27 -28.90
C ASP A 12 5.08 -36.00 -28.06
N GLN A 13 5.31 -34.83 -28.66
CA GLN A 13 5.15 -33.53 -28.01
C GLN A 13 3.68 -33.23 -27.69
N GLU A 14 2.75 -33.49 -28.61
CA GLU A 14 1.30 -33.41 -28.37
C GLU A 14 0.84 -34.39 -27.27
N LEU A 15 1.40 -35.59 -27.23
CA LEU A 15 1.10 -36.59 -26.20
C LEU A 15 1.61 -36.16 -24.82
N ILE A 16 2.81 -35.58 -24.76
CA ILE A 16 3.39 -35.03 -23.52
C ILE A 16 2.57 -33.82 -23.05
N GLU A 17 2.22 -32.89 -23.93
CA GLU A 17 1.39 -31.73 -23.59
C GLU A 17 0.02 -32.16 -23.09
N LYS A 18 -0.60 -33.12 -23.77
CA LYS A 18 -1.86 -33.71 -23.32
C LYS A 18 -1.72 -34.42 -21.97
N PHE A 19 -0.67 -35.23 -21.78
CA PHE A 19 -0.43 -35.90 -20.50
C PHE A 19 -0.21 -34.90 -19.37
N LEU A 20 0.60 -33.86 -19.58
CA LEU A 20 0.83 -32.81 -18.59
C LEU A 20 -0.47 -32.06 -18.26
N LYS A 21 -1.28 -31.73 -19.27
CA LYS A 21 -2.60 -31.12 -19.09
C LYS A 21 -3.54 -32.03 -18.29
N ASP A 22 -3.66 -33.29 -18.67
CA ASP A 22 -4.57 -34.27 -18.06
C ASP A 22 -4.11 -34.70 -16.65
N THR A 23 -2.81 -34.53 -16.31
CA THR A 23 -2.24 -34.91 -15.00
C THR A 23 -1.92 -33.73 -14.09
N THR A 24 -2.28 -32.50 -14.47
CA THR A 24 -2.12 -31.32 -13.61
C THR A 24 -3.02 -31.44 -12.38
N LEU A 25 -2.42 -31.65 -11.21
CA LEU A 25 -3.14 -31.86 -9.94
C LEU A 25 -3.76 -30.57 -9.37
N PHE A 26 -3.15 -29.42 -9.63
CA PHE A 26 -3.55 -28.14 -9.08
C PHE A 26 -3.14 -26.99 -10.00
N LEU A 27 -4.11 -26.13 -10.37
CA LEU A 27 -3.87 -24.91 -11.14
C LEU A 27 -3.53 -23.76 -10.19
N GLY A 28 -2.27 -23.73 -9.77
CA GLY A 28 -1.72 -22.65 -8.96
C GLY A 28 -1.48 -21.36 -9.75
N PRO A 29 -1.03 -20.29 -9.07
CA PRO A 29 -0.60 -19.08 -9.75
C PRO A 29 0.58 -19.37 -10.68
N ASP A 30 0.45 -18.93 -11.92
CA ASP A 30 1.44 -19.17 -12.96
C ASP A 30 2.64 -18.22 -12.79
N PRO A 31 3.86 -18.73 -12.52
CA PRO A 31 5.03 -17.88 -12.33
C PRO A 31 5.39 -17.04 -13.56
N GLU A 32 5.11 -17.50 -14.78
CA GLU A 32 5.35 -16.71 -15.99
C GLU A 32 4.40 -15.52 -16.05
N ILE A 33 3.12 -15.74 -15.76
CA ILE A 33 2.12 -14.68 -15.71
C ILE A 33 2.42 -13.70 -14.57
N MET A 34 2.75 -14.17 -13.36
CA MET A 34 2.98 -13.29 -12.20
C MET A 34 4.30 -12.50 -12.31
N ARG A 35 5.31 -13.05 -12.99
CA ARG A 35 6.60 -12.37 -13.19
C ARG A 35 6.62 -11.46 -14.40
N ASP A 36 5.67 -11.54 -15.32
CA ASP A 36 5.59 -10.67 -16.49
C ASP A 36 4.70 -9.44 -16.25
N HIS A 37 5.24 -8.26 -16.56
CA HIS A 37 4.55 -6.97 -16.50
C HIS A 37 4.58 -6.25 -17.86
N SER A 38 5.03 -6.93 -18.91
CA SER A 38 5.06 -6.40 -20.27
C SER A 38 3.69 -6.52 -20.95
N ILE A 39 3.48 -5.65 -21.95
CA ILE A 39 2.36 -5.81 -22.88
C ILE A 39 2.60 -7.05 -23.75
N MET A 40 1.55 -7.81 -24.04
CA MET A 40 1.67 -9.01 -24.86
C MET A 40 2.16 -8.67 -26.27
N PRO A 41 2.88 -9.59 -26.94
CA PRO A 41 3.21 -9.41 -28.36
C PRO A 41 1.96 -9.13 -29.20
N ARG A 42 2.10 -8.34 -30.27
CA ARG A 42 1.00 -8.10 -31.21
C ARG A 42 0.52 -9.42 -31.79
N THR A 43 -0.79 -9.59 -31.82
CA THR A 43 -1.45 -10.63 -32.62
C THR A 43 -1.56 -10.18 -34.08
N SER A 44 -1.78 -11.13 -35.00
CA SER A 44 -2.02 -10.82 -36.41
C SER A 44 -3.27 -9.95 -36.62
N ASP A 45 -4.28 -10.10 -35.76
CA ASP A 45 -5.49 -9.27 -35.80
C ASP A 45 -5.23 -7.83 -35.37
N GLU A 46 -4.38 -7.63 -34.36
CA GLU A 46 -3.96 -6.28 -33.95
C GLU A 46 -3.10 -5.61 -35.01
N GLU A 47 -2.18 -6.33 -35.65
CA GLU A 47 -1.37 -5.81 -36.75
C GLU A 47 -2.26 -5.36 -37.92
N ARG A 48 -3.20 -6.22 -38.34
CA ARG A 48 -4.19 -5.91 -39.38
C ARG A 48 -5.06 -4.69 -39.00
N ALA A 49 -5.49 -4.60 -37.75
CA ALA A 49 -6.30 -3.50 -37.25
C ALA A 49 -5.52 -2.18 -37.28
N MET A 50 -4.27 -2.17 -36.81
CA MET A 50 -3.41 -0.99 -36.79
C MET A 50 -3.06 -0.48 -38.20
N ASP A 51 -2.84 -1.39 -39.16
CA ASP A 51 -2.57 -1.05 -40.56
C ASP A 51 -3.79 -0.39 -41.23
N LYS A 52 -5.00 -0.84 -40.85
CA LYS A 52 -6.26 -0.32 -41.40
C LYS A 52 -6.67 1.02 -40.77
N TYR A 53 -6.46 1.19 -39.47
CA TYR A 53 -6.89 2.37 -38.70
C TYR A 53 -5.68 3.21 -38.28
N THR A 54 -5.31 4.16 -39.14
CA THR A 54 -4.12 5.03 -38.96
C THR A 54 -4.44 6.49 -38.65
N ASP A 55 -5.72 6.89 -38.66
CA ASP A 55 -6.14 8.24 -38.27
C ASP A 55 -6.07 8.41 -36.74
N LEU A 56 -5.02 9.09 -36.28
CA LEU A 56 -4.78 9.32 -34.86
C LEU A 56 -5.87 10.18 -34.19
N ASN A 57 -6.61 11.02 -34.92
CA ASN A 57 -7.72 11.78 -34.35
C ASN A 57 -8.90 10.87 -34.04
N GLN A 58 -9.19 9.90 -34.92
CA GLN A 58 -10.21 8.88 -34.65
C GLN A 58 -9.80 8.04 -33.44
N ILE A 59 -8.55 7.58 -33.37
CA ILE A 59 -8.03 6.81 -32.24
C ILE A 59 -8.14 7.60 -30.93
N ALA A 60 -7.77 8.88 -30.93
CA ALA A 60 -7.91 9.75 -29.76
C ALA A 60 -9.39 9.88 -29.33
N SER A 61 -10.30 10.09 -30.28
CA SER A 61 -11.74 10.18 -30.01
C SER A 61 -12.34 8.89 -29.45
N ILE A 62 -11.89 7.72 -29.93
CA ILE A 62 -12.28 6.43 -29.34
C ILE A 62 -11.75 6.34 -27.91
N ARG A 63 -10.47 6.64 -27.69
CA ARG A 63 -9.85 6.58 -26.36
C ARG A 63 -10.55 7.48 -25.35
N ASP A 64 -10.90 8.71 -25.73
CA ASP A 64 -11.59 9.66 -24.83
C ASP A 64 -12.98 9.15 -24.42
N ARG A 65 -13.71 8.50 -25.34
CA ARG A 65 -14.99 7.84 -25.03
C ARG A 65 -14.81 6.67 -24.07
N LEU A 66 -13.77 5.86 -24.25
CA LEU A 66 -13.46 4.74 -23.36
C LEU A 66 -12.99 5.22 -21.97
N GLN A 67 -12.19 6.29 -21.90
CA GLN A 67 -11.82 6.92 -20.63
C GLN A 67 -13.07 7.42 -19.89
N SER A 68 -13.97 8.09 -20.61
CA SER A 68 -15.25 8.55 -20.05
C SER A 68 -16.11 7.39 -19.53
N ALA A 69 -16.08 6.23 -20.21
CA ALA A 69 -16.76 5.02 -19.74
C ALA A 69 -16.16 4.50 -18.43
N CYS A 70 -14.83 4.53 -18.28
CA CYS A 70 -14.17 4.18 -17.03
C CYS A 70 -14.57 5.12 -15.89
N GLU A 71 -14.58 6.45 -16.11
CA GLU A 71 -15.05 7.39 -15.07
C GLU A 71 -16.51 7.17 -14.69
N GLU A 72 -17.39 6.96 -15.68
CA GLU A 72 -18.80 6.63 -15.42
C GLU A 72 -18.93 5.36 -14.56
N GLY A 73 -18.13 4.33 -14.85
CA GLY A 73 -18.08 3.12 -14.04
C GLY A 73 -17.53 3.35 -12.63
N PHE A 74 -16.53 4.22 -12.48
CA PHE A 74 -15.95 4.60 -11.19
C PHE A 74 -16.99 5.33 -10.33
N GLU A 75 -17.66 6.35 -10.86
CA GLU A 75 -18.72 7.08 -10.16
C GLU A 75 -19.88 6.15 -9.77
N MET A 76 -20.23 5.19 -10.62
CA MET A 76 -21.24 4.18 -10.27
C MET A 76 -20.83 3.32 -9.07
N LEU A 77 -19.57 2.88 -9.00
CA LEU A 77 -19.07 2.11 -7.85
C LEU A 77 -19.11 2.96 -6.57
N GLU A 78 -18.65 4.21 -6.64
CA GLU A 78 -18.59 5.12 -5.49
C GLU A 78 -19.99 5.38 -4.89
N GLN A 79 -20.98 5.64 -5.75
CA GLN A 79 -22.33 6.03 -5.33
C GLN A 79 -23.21 4.85 -4.88
N MET A 80 -22.87 3.62 -5.28
CA MET A 80 -23.71 2.44 -5.04
C MET A 80 -23.04 1.36 -4.19
N GLY A 81 -21.73 1.44 -3.97
CA GLY A 81 -20.98 0.48 -3.17
C GLY A 81 -21.32 0.56 -1.70
N ALA A 82 -21.36 -0.60 -1.05
CA ALA A 82 -21.67 -0.74 0.37
C ALA A 82 -20.41 -0.59 1.22
N ALA A 83 -19.28 -1.15 0.78
CA ALA A 83 -18.03 -1.02 1.51
C ALA A 83 -17.62 0.46 1.69
N PRO A 84 -17.13 0.84 2.88
CA PRO A 84 -16.51 2.16 3.09
C PRO A 84 -15.42 2.47 2.07
N GLY A 85 -14.63 1.47 1.65
CA GLY A 85 -13.65 1.62 0.58
C GLY A 85 -14.28 2.09 -0.73
N ALA A 86 -15.47 1.61 -1.08
CA ALA A 86 -16.22 2.05 -2.25
C ALA A 86 -16.64 3.51 -2.16
N LYS A 87 -17.29 3.88 -1.05
CA LYS A 87 -17.82 5.24 -0.83
C LYS A 87 -16.76 6.34 -0.92
N TRP A 88 -15.51 6.01 -0.65
CA TRP A 88 -14.43 7.00 -0.47
C TRP A 88 -13.23 6.81 -1.39
N GLY A 89 -13.41 6.09 -2.50
CA GLY A 89 -12.47 6.08 -3.63
C GLY A 89 -11.41 4.98 -3.63
N ASP A 90 -11.51 3.96 -2.77
CA ASP A 90 -10.69 2.73 -2.82
C ASP A 90 -11.29 1.70 -3.80
N ILE A 91 -11.42 2.14 -5.05
CA ILE A 91 -12.10 1.45 -6.15
C ILE A 91 -11.38 1.74 -7.46
N ILE A 92 -11.62 0.91 -8.47
CA ILE A 92 -11.24 1.27 -9.84
C ILE A 92 -12.05 0.51 -10.89
N THR A 93 -12.13 1.07 -12.10
CA THR A 93 -12.60 0.37 -13.30
C THR A 93 -11.55 0.40 -14.41
N GLY A 94 -11.51 -0.66 -15.23
CA GLY A 94 -10.51 -0.79 -16.29
C GLY A 94 -10.98 -1.57 -17.50
N ILE A 95 -10.34 -1.29 -18.64
CA ILE A 95 -10.52 -1.93 -19.93
C ILE A 95 -9.18 -2.54 -20.35
N TYR A 96 -9.23 -3.80 -20.76
CA TYR A 96 -8.08 -4.62 -21.09
C TYR A 96 -8.20 -5.15 -22.52
N SER A 97 -7.09 -5.29 -23.24
CA SER A 97 -7.09 -5.90 -24.58
C SER A 97 -7.61 -7.35 -24.54
N ALA A 98 -7.96 -7.93 -25.69
CA ALA A 98 -8.37 -9.35 -25.76
C ALA A 98 -7.30 -10.30 -25.16
N SER A 99 -6.02 -9.93 -25.27
CA SER A 99 -4.87 -10.64 -24.68
C SER A 99 -4.67 -10.37 -23.18
N GLY A 100 -5.51 -9.52 -22.58
CA GLY A 100 -5.53 -9.22 -21.15
C GLY A 100 -4.67 -8.04 -20.73
N ASP A 101 -4.18 -7.19 -21.64
CA ASP A 101 -3.32 -6.05 -21.28
C ASP A 101 -4.14 -4.85 -20.79
N LEU A 102 -3.88 -4.36 -19.58
CA LEU A 102 -4.51 -3.12 -19.10
C LEU A 102 -4.18 -1.98 -20.04
N THR A 103 -5.21 -1.29 -20.52
CA THR A 103 -5.06 -0.25 -21.53
C THR A 103 -5.62 1.10 -21.10
N ILE A 104 -6.82 1.10 -20.51
CA ILE A 104 -7.50 2.31 -20.04
C ILE A 104 -8.09 2.00 -18.67
N GLY A 105 -7.93 2.91 -17.72
CA GLY A 105 -8.52 2.81 -16.39
C GLY A 105 -9.05 4.16 -15.94
N SER A 106 -9.94 4.19 -14.96
CA SER A 106 -10.43 5.44 -14.39
C SER A 106 -9.27 6.28 -13.83
N ALA A 107 -9.41 7.60 -13.93
CA ALA A 107 -8.50 8.58 -13.37
C ALA A 107 -8.77 8.78 -11.87
N GLY A 108 -9.98 8.48 -11.40
CA GLY A 108 -10.25 8.25 -9.99
C GLY A 108 -9.73 6.88 -9.52
N GLY A 109 -9.39 6.80 -8.23
CA GLY A 109 -9.21 5.53 -7.54
C GLY A 109 -7.81 4.94 -7.49
N VAL A 110 -7.75 3.62 -7.33
CA VAL A 110 -6.53 2.86 -6.99
C VAL A 110 -5.93 2.22 -8.24
N LEU A 111 -5.06 2.97 -8.92
CA LEU A 111 -4.48 2.56 -10.20
C LEU A 111 -3.78 1.19 -10.13
N ILE A 112 -3.10 0.90 -9.02
CA ILE A 112 -2.45 -0.40 -8.83
C ILE A 112 -3.41 -1.58 -8.99
N PHE A 113 -4.69 -1.47 -8.59
CA PHE A 113 -5.65 -2.58 -8.77
C PHE A 113 -5.79 -2.97 -10.24
N ASN A 114 -6.07 -1.99 -11.09
CA ASN A 114 -6.15 -2.24 -12.54
C ASN A 114 -4.87 -2.84 -13.08
N ALA A 115 -3.72 -2.30 -12.64
CA ALA A 115 -2.41 -2.76 -13.09
C ALA A 115 -2.07 -4.18 -12.62
N LEU A 116 -2.85 -4.78 -11.71
CA LEU A 116 -2.67 -6.15 -11.23
C LEU A 116 -3.75 -7.11 -11.72
N VAL A 117 -4.90 -6.60 -12.17
CA VAL A 117 -6.03 -7.42 -12.67
C VAL A 117 -5.74 -8.01 -14.07
N HIS A 118 -4.70 -7.55 -14.78
CA HIS A 118 -4.25 -8.26 -15.99
C HIS A 118 -3.76 -9.70 -15.69
N HIS A 119 -3.21 -9.96 -14.50
CA HIS A 119 -2.73 -11.28 -14.11
C HIS A 119 -3.86 -12.32 -14.02
N PRO A 120 -4.98 -12.09 -13.30
CA PRO A 120 -6.09 -13.03 -13.28
C PRO A 120 -6.79 -13.11 -14.64
N ILE A 121 -6.84 -12.05 -15.44
CA ILE A 121 -7.35 -12.12 -16.83
C ILE A 121 -6.49 -13.06 -17.68
N LYS A 122 -5.16 -12.91 -17.67
CA LYS A 122 -4.24 -13.81 -18.38
C LYS A 122 -4.36 -15.26 -17.89
N PHE A 123 -4.60 -15.47 -16.59
CA PHE A 123 -4.90 -16.78 -16.04
C PHE A 123 -6.21 -17.38 -16.59
N ILE A 124 -7.28 -16.58 -16.67
CA ILE A 124 -8.57 -16.98 -17.26
C ILE A 124 -8.38 -17.35 -18.74
N ILE A 125 -7.65 -16.52 -19.51
CA ILE A 125 -7.35 -16.77 -20.92
C ILE A 125 -6.65 -18.13 -21.09
N LYS A 126 -5.60 -18.37 -20.29
CA LYS A 126 -4.79 -19.60 -20.40
C LYS A 126 -5.56 -20.85 -19.97
N ASN A 127 -6.37 -20.76 -18.91
CA ASN A 127 -6.88 -21.95 -18.23
C ASN A 127 -8.37 -22.19 -18.43
N TRP A 128 -9.18 -21.17 -18.71
CA TRP A 128 -10.64 -21.28 -18.70
C TRP A 128 -11.32 -21.13 -20.07
N VAL A 129 -10.74 -20.36 -21.00
CA VAL A 129 -11.36 -20.11 -22.32
C VAL A 129 -11.72 -21.40 -23.05
N ASP A 130 -10.78 -22.33 -23.13
CA ASP A 130 -10.94 -23.61 -23.84
C ASP A 130 -11.24 -24.79 -22.89
N GLU A 131 -11.50 -24.53 -21.61
CA GLU A 131 -11.82 -25.57 -20.64
C GLU A 131 -13.31 -25.95 -20.75
N LYS A 132 -13.61 -27.23 -20.89
CA LYS A 132 -14.96 -27.72 -21.23
C LYS A 132 -16.02 -27.52 -20.14
N THR A 133 -15.60 -27.55 -18.88
CA THR A 133 -16.43 -27.41 -17.68
C THR A 133 -16.57 -25.96 -17.22
N VAL A 134 -15.65 -25.09 -17.64
CA VAL A 134 -15.69 -23.66 -17.32
C VAL A 134 -16.12 -22.86 -18.54
N GLY A 135 -15.27 -22.77 -19.57
CA GLY A 135 -15.49 -21.96 -20.76
C GLY A 135 -15.56 -20.46 -20.48
N VAL A 136 -15.56 -19.65 -21.53
CA VAL A 136 -15.78 -18.20 -21.45
C VAL A 136 -16.76 -17.78 -22.53
N GLN A 137 -17.91 -17.22 -22.14
CA GLN A 137 -18.98 -16.78 -23.05
C GLN A 137 -19.41 -15.34 -22.75
N GLU A 138 -20.13 -14.74 -23.69
CA GLU A 138 -20.76 -13.44 -23.48
C GLU A 138 -21.75 -13.49 -22.30
N GLY A 139 -21.68 -12.51 -21.41
CA GLY A 139 -22.48 -12.46 -20.19
C GLY A 139 -21.95 -13.30 -19.03
N ASP A 140 -20.82 -13.99 -19.18
CA ASP A 140 -20.12 -14.59 -18.04
C ASP A 140 -19.37 -13.53 -17.23
N GLY A 141 -19.10 -13.81 -15.95
CA GLY A 141 -18.27 -12.96 -15.10
C GLY A 141 -17.52 -13.75 -14.05
N PHE A 142 -16.31 -13.31 -13.75
CA PHE A 142 -15.34 -13.98 -12.87
C PHE A 142 -15.03 -13.11 -11.66
N ILE A 143 -14.92 -13.72 -10.49
CA ILE A 143 -14.48 -13.07 -9.26
C ILE A 143 -13.04 -13.47 -8.93
N HIS A 144 -12.31 -12.57 -8.28
CA HIS A 144 -10.93 -12.78 -7.86
C HIS A 144 -10.58 -11.89 -6.67
N ASN A 145 -9.89 -12.43 -5.66
CA ASN A 145 -9.23 -11.63 -4.61
C ASN A 145 -7.91 -12.24 -4.11
N ASP A 146 -7.54 -13.45 -4.52
CA ASP A 146 -6.31 -14.06 -4.03
C ASP A 146 -5.07 -13.36 -4.59
N ALA A 147 -4.39 -12.59 -3.74
CA ALA A 147 -3.16 -11.83 -4.01
C ALA A 147 -2.13 -12.59 -4.86
N ARG A 148 -2.12 -13.92 -4.78
CA ARG A 148 -1.18 -14.78 -5.50
C ARG A 148 -1.46 -14.85 -7.00
N TYR A 149 -2.70 -14.62 -7.45
CA TYR A 149 -3.13 -14.59 -8.85
C TYR A 149 -3.23 -13.16 -9.42
N GLY A 150 -3.14 -12.13 -8.58
CA GLY A 150 -3.25 -10.70 -8.90
C GLY A 150 -3.67 -9.90 -7.66
N ASN A 151 -3.98 -8.61 -7.76
CA ASN A 151 -4.30 -7.70 -6.63
C ASN A 151 -3.19 -7.54 -5.58
N VAL A 152 -3.41 -6.64 -4.61
CA VAL A 152 -2.43 -6.33 -3.55
C VAL A 152 -2.61 -7.26 -2.35
N HIS A 153 -3.87 -7.49 -1.96
CA HIS A 153 -4.29 -8.40 -0.90
C HIS A 153 -5.76 -8.79 -1.09
N ASN A 154 -6.27 -9.69 -0.26
CA ASN A 154 -7.55 -10.35 -0.51
C ASN A 154 -8.80 -9.62 0.00
N THR A 155 -8.65 -8.43 0.57
CA THR A 155 -9.76 -7.46 0.68
C THR A 155 -10.11 -6.86 -0.68
N ASP A 156 -9.16 -6.81 -1.61
CA ASP A 156 -9.39 -6.24 -2.93
C ASP A 156 -10.12 -7.28 -3.80
N GLN A 157 -11.42 -7.11 -4.01
CA GLN A 157 -12.25 -8.04 -4.77
C GLN A 157 -12.57 -7.48 -6.15
N SER A 158 -12.18 -8.22 -7.19
CA SER A 158 -12.37 -7.84 -8.59
C SER A 158 -13.50 -8.64 -9.23
N MET A 159 -14.31 -7.98 -10.06
CA MET A 159 -15.25 -8.59 -11.01
C MET A 159 -14.73 -8.38 -12.43
N ILE A 160 -14.65 -9.44 -13.21
CA ILE A 160 -14.03 -9.45 -14.55
C ILE A 160 -15.02 -10.00 -15.57
N LEU A 161 -15.34 -9.24 -16.60
CA LEU A 161 -16.25 -9.63 -17.68
C LEU A 161 -15.53 -9.65 -19.04
N PRO A 162 -15.69 -10.70 -19.86
CA PRO A 162 -15.31 -10.69 -21.25
C PRO A 162 -16.31 -9.89 -22.09
N VAL A 163 -15.83 -9.16 -23.09
CA VAL A 163 -16.69 -8.44 -24.05
C VAL A 163 -16.59 -9.12 -25.41
N PHE A 164 -17.75 -9.52 -25.95
CA PHE A 164 -17.83 -10.20 -27.24
C PHE A 164 -18.47 -9.32 -28.32
N HIS A 165 -18.07 -9.57 -29.56
CA HIS A 165 -18.68 -9.03 -30.77
C HIS A 165 -18.73 -10.13 -31.84
N GLU A 166 -19.93 -10.44 -32.34
CA GLU A 166 -20.15 -11.49 -33.35
C GLU A 166 -19.48 -12.84 -32.99
N GLY A 167 -19.59 -13.23 -31.72
CA GLY A 167 -19.01 -14.48 -31.19
C GLY A 167 -17.50 -14.47 -30.98
N LYS A 168 -16.82 -13.32 -31.15
CA LYS A 168 -15.39 -13.15 -30.88
C LYS A 168 -15.15 -12.29 -29.65
N LEU A 169 -14.23 -12.71 -28.78
CA LEU A 169 -13.74 -11.91 -27.67
C LEU A 169 -12.92 -10.73 -28.21
N VAL A 170 -13.33 -9.50 -27.90
CA VAL A 170 -12.66 -8.28 -28.38
C VAL A 170 -11.86 -7.55 -27.30
N CYS A 171 -12.30 -7.63 -26.05
CA CYS A 171 -11.62 -7.03 -24.90
C CYS A 171 -12.19 -7.59 -23.59
N TRP A 172 -11.60 -7.19 -22.46
CA TRP A 172 -12.14 -7.45 -21.12
C TRP A 172 -12.40 -6.15 -20.39
N VAL A 173 -13.32 -6.19 -19.43
CA VAL A 173 -13.56 -5.10 -18.50
C VAL A 173 -13.50 -5.63 -17.08
N ALA A 174 -13.04 -4.80 -16.16
CA ALA A 174 -13.03 -5.14 -14.74
C ALA A 174 -13.39 -3.96 -13.85
N SER A 175 -13.93 -4.28 -12.70
CA SER A 175 -14.11 -3.36 -11.57
C SER A 175 -13.54 -4.02 -10.31
N THR A 176 -12.89 -3.23 -9.46
CA THR A 176 -12.34 -3.70 -8.19
C THR A 176 -12.77 -2.77 -7.07
N VAL A 177 -13.11 -3.35 -5.92
CA VAL A 177 -13.47 -2.64 -4.70
C VAL A 177 -12.65 -3.22 -3.56
N HIS A 178 -12.10 -2.35 -2.71
CA HIS A 178 -11.58 -2.78 -1.41
C HIS A 178 -12.76 -3.10 -0.47
N GLU A 179 -13.03 -4.38 -0.28
CA GLU A 179 -14.00 -4.88 0.68
C GLU A 179 -13.25 -5.20 1.97
N GLY A 180 -13.45 -4.38 3.01
CA GLY A 180 -12.90 -4.64 4.35
C GLY A 180 -13.47 -5.88 5.04
N GLU A 181 -14.12 -6.79 4.30
CA GLU A 181 -14.44 -8.12 4.81
C GLU A 181 -14.16 -9.21 3.76
N ASN A 182 -13.60 -10.31 4.24
CA ASN A 182 -13.34 -11.54 3.50
C ASN A 182 -13.40 -12.79 4.40
N GLY A 183 -13.78 -12.69 5.68
CA GLY A 183 -13.87 -13.84 6.59
C GLY A 183 -12.56 -14.23 7.26
N ALA A 184 -11.54 -13.36 7.25
CA ALA A 184 -10.27 -13.56 7.96
C ALA A 184 -10.47 -13.80 9.47
N ILE A 185 -9.42 -14.19 10.20
CA ILE A 185 -9.51 -14.41 11.66
C ILE A 185 -9.77 -13.13 12.47
N GLU A 186 -9.50 -11.96 11.90
CA GLU A 186 -9.79 -10.65 12.50
C GLU A 186 -10.75 -9.84 11.60
N PRO A 187 -11.61 -8.98 12.17
CA PRO A 187 -12.46 -8.09 11.38
C PRO A 187 -11.65 -7.13 10.51
N GLY A 188 -12.24 -6.63 9.42
CA GLY A 188 -11.55 -5.72 8.50
C GLY A 188 -10.75 -6.43 7.38
N GLY A 189 -10.81 -7.76 7.30
CA GLY A 189 -10.19 -8.57 6.25
C GLY A 189 -8.65 -8.55 6.19
N MET A 190 -8.00 -7.79 7.07
CA MET A 190 -6.56 -7.58 7.15
C MET A 190 -6.02 -8.01 8.52
N PRO A 191 -5.92 -9.32 8.81
CA PRO A 191 -5.51 -9.80 10.13
C PRO A 191 -4.00 -9.59 10.39
N SER A 192 -3.67 -8.70 11.33
CA SER A 192 -2.28 -8.55 11.82
C SER A 192 -1.81 -9.82 12.53
N MET A 193 -2.74 -10.60 13.08
CA MET A 193 -2.47 -11.82 13.83
C MET A 193 -2.39 -13.08 12.98
N ALA A 194 -2.59 -13.02 11.66
CA ALA A 194 -2.50 -14.19 10.79
C ALA A 194 -1.10 -14.80 10.80
N GLU A 195 -1.05 -16.13 11.02
CA GLU A 195 0.18 -16.92 11.02
C GLU A 195 0.33 -17.75 9.75
N THR A 196 -0.76 -17.97 9.03
CA THR A 196 -0.76 -18.71 7.78
C THR A 196 -1.65 -18.02 6.76
N SER A 197 -1.46 -18.36 5.48
CA SER A 197 -2.36 -17.89 4.42
C SER A 197 -3.82 -18.34 4.62
N PHE A 198 -4.08 -19.29 5.51
CA PHE A 198 -5.43 -19.81 5.80
C PHE A 198 -6.16 -19.00 6.86
N ASP A 199 -5.44 -18.16 7.59
CA ASP A 199 -6.02 -17.23 8.56
C ASP A 199 -6.57 -15.95 7.90
N GLU A 200 -6.34 -15.80 6.60
CA GLU A 200 -6.60 -14.57 5.83
C GLU A 200 -8.01 -14.52 5.25
N GLY A 201 -8.85 -15.54 5.47
CA GLY A 201 -10.22 -15.58 4.97
C GLY A 201 -10.33 -16.11 3.54
N LEU A 202 -11.30 -15.60 2.79
CA LEU A 202 -11.57 -15.94 1.41
C LEU A 202 -10.37 -15.58 0.53
N LYS A 203 -9.80 -16.60 -0.12
CA LYS A 203 -8.77 -16.49 -1.15
C LYS A 203 -9.30 -17.12 -2.43
N MET A 204 -9.98 -16.30 -3.21
CA MET A 204 -10.64 -16.61 -4.46
C MET A 204 -9.64 -16.50 -5.61
N SER A 205 -9.21 -17.66 -6.12
CA SER A 205 -8.63 -17.75 -7.46
C SER A 205 -9.64 -17.26 -8.51
N PRO A 206 -9.24 -16.97 -9.75
CA PRO A 206 -10.20 -16.52 -10.76
C PRO A 206 -11.21 -17.63 -11.08
N PHE A 207 -12.47 -17.49 -10.65
CA PHE A 207 -13.53 -18.46 -10.95
C PHE A 207 -14.85 -17.77 -11.35
N LYS A 208 -15.65 -18.48 -12.15
CA LYS A 208 -16.89 -17.95 -12.73
C LYS A 208 -18.01 -17.89 -11.69
N VAL A 209 -18.54 -16.69 -11.46
CA VAL A 209 -19.66 -16.41 -10.54
C VAL A 209 -20.89 -15.80 -11.21
N VAL A 210 -20.77 -15.38 -12.45
CA VAL A 210 -21.87 -14.83 -13.25
C VAL A 210 -21.99 -15.64 -14.54
N GLU A 211 -23.23 -15.97 -14.91
CA GLU A 211 -23.59 -16.61 -16.17
C GLU A 211 -24.84 -15.89 -16.72
N ASN A 212 -24.83 -15.53 -18.01
CA ASN A 212 -25.93 -14.78 -18.64
C ASN A 212 -26.29 -13.48 -17.90
N TYR A 213 -25.30 -12.74 -17.41
CA TYR A 213 -25.45 -11.51 -16.62
C TYR A 213 -26.15 -11.69 -15.26
N GLU A 214 -26.29 -12.94 -14.80
CA GLU A 214 -26.91 -13.26 -13.51
C GLU A 214 -25.90 -13.89 -12.55
N ILE A 215 -25.87 -13.41 -11.31
CA ILE A 215 -25.00 -13.97 -10.26
C ILE A 215 -25.52 -15.35 -9.86
N LYS A 216 -24.61 -16.34 -9.86
CA LYS A 216 -24.91 -17.72 -9.47
C LYS A 216 -25.24 -17.79 -7.98
N ARG A 217 -26.50 -18.14 -7.69
CA ARG A 217 -27.08 -18.05 -6.34
C ARG A 217 -26.39 -18.99 -5.34
N ASP A 218 -25.99 -20.18 -5.78
CA ASP A 218 -25.26 -21.16 -4.98
C ASP A 218 -23.89 -20.62 -4.54
N LEU A 219 -23.11 -20.06 -5.47
CA LEU A 219 -21.81 -19.45 -5.17
C LEU A 219 -21.95 -18.20 -4.32
N LEU A 220 -22.93 -17.33 -4.61
CA LEU A 220 -23.23 -16.18 -3.76
C LEU A 220 -23.56 -16.61 -2.33
N THR A 221 -24.41 -17.63 -2.16
CA THR A 221 -24.79 -18.11 -0.83
C THR A 221 -23.57 -18.65 -0.07
N PHE A 222 -22.68 -19.37 -0.75
CA PHE A 222 -21.40 -19.80 -0.16
C PHE A 222 -20.55 -18.62 0.31
N LEU A 223 -20.36 -17.60 -0.54
CA LEU A 223 -19.56 -16.42 -0.20
C LEU A 223 -20.16 -15.63 0.98
N GLN A 224 -21.48 -15.42 0.98
CA GLN A 224 -22.18 -14.74 2.08
C GLN A 224 -22.03 -15.47 3.43
N ASN A 225 -21.99 -16.80 3.44
CA ASN A 225 -21.80 -17.58 4.66
C ASN A 225 -20.33 -17.71 5.08
N SER A 226 -19.42 -17.12 4.32
CA SER A 226 -17.98 -17.16 4.56
C SER A 226 -17.42 -15.84 5.10
N VAL A 227 -18.28 -14.85 5.35
CA VAL A 227 -17.90 -13.51 5.84
C VAL A 227 -18.82 -13.06 6.98
N ARG A 228 -18.39 -12.04 7.74
CA ARG A 228 -19.19 -11.40 8.80
C ARG A 228 -20.29 -10.50 8.26
N GLU A 229 -20.07 -9.89 7.10
CA GLU A 229 -20.98 -8.93 6.45
C GLU A 229 -21.61 -9.51 5.17
N PRO A 230 -22.60 -10.43 5.27
CA PRO A 230 -23.20 -11.07 4.10
C PRO A 230 -23.95 -10.09 3.17
N LYS A 231 -24.46 -8.98 3.72
CA LYS A 231 -25.15 -7.95 2.93
C LYS A 231 -24.16 -7.22 2.03
N LEU A 232 -23.05 -6.74 2.62
CA LEU A 232 -21.94 -6.09 1.92
C LEU A 232 -21.42 -6.98 0.77
N GLN A 233 -21.13 -8.25 1.06
CA GLN A 233 -20.65 -9.19 0.03
C GLN A 233 -21.58 -9.29 -1.18
N TYR A 234 -22.90 -9.28 -0.98
CA TYR A 234 -23.85 -9.32 -2.10
C TYR A 234 -23.94 -7.98 -2.81
N GLU A 235 -24.08 -6.89 -2.07
CA GLU A 235 -24.23 -5.53 -2.62
C GLU A 235 -23.00 -5.16 -3.48
N ASP A 236 -21.80 -5.43 -2.98
CA ASP A 236 -20.58 -5.12 -3.71
C ASP A 236 -20.32 -6.07 -4.87
N MET A 237 -20.75 -7.34 -4.82
CA MET A 237 -20.73 -8.21 -6.01
C MET A 237 -21.66 -7.66 -7.11
N LYS A 238 -22.85 -7.17 -6.75
CA LYS A 238 -23.79 -6.60 -7.71
C LYS A 238 -23.26 -5.31 -8.32
N VAL A 239 -22.80 -4.36 -7.52
CA VAL A 239 -22.36 -3.05 -8.03
C VAL A 239 -21.19 -3.22 -8.99
N LYS A 240 -20.23 -4.09 -8.67
CA LYS A 240 -19.12 -4.45 -9.55
C LYS A 240 -19.59 -5.05 -10.88
N LEU A 241 -20.55 -5.98 -10.84
CA LEU A 241 -21.16 -6.53 -12.05
C LEU A 241 -21.82 -5.43 -12.90
N PHE A 242 -22.63 -4.56 -12.30
CA PHE A 242 -23.31 -3.49 -13.02
C PHE A 242 -22.35 -2.44 -13.59
N ALA A 243 -21.25 -2.13 -12.90
CA ALA A 243 -20.18 -1.28 -13.42
C ALA A 243 -19.53 -1.93 -14.65
N CYS A 244 -19.21 -3.23 -14.61
CA CYS A 244 -18.69 -3.95 -15.77
C CYS A 244 -19.69 -3.99 -16.94
N MET A 245 -20.98 -4.22 -16.68
CA MET A 245 -22.02 -4.16 -17.72
C MET A 245 -22.17 -2.77 -18.32
N ARG A 246 -21.95 -1.70 -17.53
CA ARG A 246 -21.94 -0.33 -18.05
C ARG A 246 -20.76 -0.11 -19.00
N LEU A 247 -19.56 -0.53 -18.62
CA LEU A 247 -18.37 -0.46 -19.48
C LEU A 247 -18.59 -1.23 -20.79
N GLU A 248 -19.11 -2.45 -20.70
CA GLU A 248 -19.42 -3.27 -21.87
C GLU A 248 -20.42 -2.55 -22.80
N LYS A 249 -21.47 -1.93 -22.26
CA LYS A 249 -22.43 -1.15 -23.05
C LYS A 249 -21.73 -0.02 -23.81
N ARG A 250 -20.84 0.74 -23.17
CA ARG A 250 -20.08 1.82 -23.83
C ARG A 250 -19.15 1.30 -24.91
N ILE A 251 -18.52 0.15 -24.68
CA ILE A 251 -17.70 -0.52 -25.68
C ILE A 251 -18.56 -0.96 -26.87
N LYS A 252 -19.75 -1.52 -26.64
CA LYS A 252 -20.72 -1.88 -27.70
C LYS A 252 -21.17 -0.66 -28.51
N GLU A 253 -21.31 0.51 -27.90
CA GLU A 253 -21.57 1.77 -28.61
C GLU A 253 -20.39 2.18 -29.51
N VAL A 254 -19.14 2.01 -29.06
CA VAL A 254 -17.93 2.21 -29.89
C VAL A 254 -17.87 1.20 -31.03
N LEU A 255 -18.16 -0.08 -30.78
CA LEU A 255 -18.20 -1.13 -31.80
C LEU A 255 -19.22 -0.81 -32.90
N ALA A 256 -20.40 -0.30 -32.53
CA ALA A 256 -21.42 0.08 -33.48
C ALA A 256 -21.05 1.33 -34.32
N ALA A 257 -20.30 2.28 -33.74
CA ALA A 257 -19.93 3.53 -34.41
C ALA A 257 -18.67 3.40 -35.27
N ASP A 258 -17.63 2.70 -34.79
CA ASP A 258 -16.29 2.68 -35.37
C ASP A 258 -15.86 1.29 -35.88
N GLY A 259 -16.46 0.22 -35.36
CA GLY A 259 -16.16 -1.17 -35.68
C GLY A 259 -15.09 -1.82 -34.77
N PRO A 260 -15.01 -3.16 -34.78
CA PRO A 260 -14.13 -3.93 -33.90
C PRO A 260 -12.63 -3.67 -34.15
N ASP A 261 -12.23 -3.54 -35.41
CA ASP A 261 -10.83 -3.25 -35.77
C ASP A 261 -10.38 -1.87 -35.22
N ALA A 262 -11.27 -0.87 -35.20
CA ALA A 262 -10.96 0.46 -34.68
C ALA A 262 -10.69 0.41 -33.17
N LEU A 263 -11.52 -0.33 -32.43
CA LEU A 263 -11.33 -0.58 -31.00
C LEU A 263 -10.00 -1.29 -30.75
N THR A 264 -9.73 -2.39 -31.45
CA THR A 264 -8.48 -3.15 -31.33
C THR A 264 -7.26 -2.27 -31.60
N ALA A 265 -7.29 -1.47 -32.68
CA ALA A 265 -6.24 -0.52 -32.99
C ALA A 265 -6.07 0.52 -31.87
N CYS A 266 -7.16 1.10 -31.37
CA CYS A 266 -7.12 2.10 -30.29
C CYS A 266 -6.47 1.54 -29.03
N LEU A 267 -6.85 0.33 -28.62
CA LEU A 267 -6.30 -0.30 -27.43
C LEU A 267 -4.77 -0.54 -27.60
N ARG A 268 -4.37 -1.07 -28.75
CA ARG A 268 -2.96 -1.35 -29.03
C ARG A 268 -2.12 -0.08 -29.16
N TYR A 269 -2.59 0.93 -29.90
CA TYR A 269 -1.92 2.24 -30.01
C TYR A 269 -1.73 2.91 -28.66
N THR A 270 -2.72 2.83 -27.78
CA THR A 270 -2.64 3.43 -26.43
C THR A 270 -1.46 2.86 -25.67
N ASN A 271 -1.35 1.53 -25.59
CA ASN A 271 -0.26 0.86 -24.88
C ASN A 271 1.11 1.16 -25.51
N GLU A 272 1.26 1.00 -26.82
CA GLU A 272 2.56 1.16 -27.47
C GLU A 272 3.05 2.61 -27.50
N SER A 273 2.13 3.58 -27.56
CA SER A 273 2.46 5.00 -27.43
C SER A 273 3.03 5.30 -26.04
N VAL A 274 2.44 4.72 -24.98
CA VAL A 274 2.98 4.84 -23.62
C VAL A 274 4.37 4.22 -23.51
N VAL A 275 4.58 3.00 -24.05
CA VAL A 275 5.90 2.36 -24.02
C VAL A 275 6.95 3.22 -24.73
N THR A 276 6.61 3.76 -25.90
CA THR A 276 7.49 4.64 -26.69
C THR A 276 7.84 5.90 -25.93
N GLU A 277 6.84 6.57 -25.34
CA GLU A 277 7.03 7.82 -24.61
C GLU A 277 7.81 7.62 -23.31
N VAL A 278 7.56 6.53 -22.57
CA VAL A 278 8.33 6.19 -21.37
C VAL A 278 9.80 5.95 -21.70
N ARG A 279 10.11 5.19 -22.76
CA ARG A 279 11.50 5.00 -23.23
C ARG A 279 12.17 6.34 -23.58
N ARG A 280 11.45 7.22 -24.28
CA ARG A 280 11.93 8.56 -24.63
C ARG A 280 12.26 9.37 -23.37
N ARG A 281 11.34 9.45 -22.39
CA ARG A 281 11.55 10.17 -21.12
C ARG A 281 12.67 9.58 -20.28
N ILE A 282 12.80 8.25 -20.22
CA ILE A 282 13.93 7.60 -19.55
C ILE A 282 15.24 8.00 -20.23
N SER A 283 15.29 8.08 -21.57
CA SER A 283 16.52 8.41 -22.30
C SER A 283 17.10 9.79 -21.93
N GLU A 284 16.25 10.73 -21.51
CA GLU A 284 16.63 12.08 -21.07
C GLU A 284 17.30 12.09 -19.68
N TRP A 285 17.11 11.04 -18.87
CA TRP A 285 17.72 10.96 -17.54
C TRP A 285 19.23 10.69 -17.65
N PRO A 286 20.05 11.10 -16.68
CA PRO A 286 21.48 10.78 -16.71
C PRO A 286 21.70 9.27 -16.47
N ASP A 287 22.62 8.68 -17.24
CA ASP A 287 23.10 7.32 -16.99
C ASP A 287 23.87 7.30 -15.66
N MET A 288 23.26 6.70 -14.63
CA MET A 288 23.84 6.57 -13.31
C MET A 288 23.14 5.49 -12.47
N THR A 289 23.75 5.16 -11.33
CA THR A 289 23.16 4.30 -10.30
C THR A 289 22.87 5.09 -9.04
N VAL A 290 21.61 5.02 -8.58
CA VAL A 290 21.15 5.61 -7.32
C VAL A 290 20.82 4.51 -6.33
N ARG A 291 21.17 4.70 -5.06
CA ARG A 291 20.85 3.77 -3.97
C ARG A 291 20.02 4.44 -2.89
N THR A 292 19.11 3.68 -2.31
CA THR A 292 18.27 4.08 -1.18
C THR A 292 17.77 2.84 -0.44
N GLN A 293 17.26 3.06 0.77
CA GLN A 293 16.66 2.02 1.60
C GLN A 293 15.62 2.65 2.53
N THR A 294 14.70 1.84 3.04
CA THR A 294 13.85 2.19 4.20
C THR A 294 13.94 1.10 5.27
N ILE A 295 13.47 1.43 6.47
CA ILE A 295 13.43 0.53 7.62
C ILE A 295 12.00 0.46 8.15
N MET A 296 11.54 -0.76 8.35
CA MET A 296 10.32 -1.16 9.04
C MET A 296 10.67 -1.42 10.50
N ASP A 297 9.81 -1.06 11.45
CA ASP A 297 10.06 -1.23 12.90
C ASP A 297 9.22 -2.31 13.59
N SER A 298 8.29 -2.94 12.87
CA SER A 298 7.40 -3.94 13.45
C SER A 298 6.94 -4.98 12.42
N THR A 299 6.71 -6.20 12.89
CA THR A 299 6.01 -7.26 12.16
C THR A 299 4.49 -7.20 12.33
N LEU A 300 3.98 -6.11 12.93
CA LEU A 300 2.64 -5.92 13.49
C LEU A 300 2.34 -6.75 14.76
N ARG A 301 3.24 -7.65 15.16
CA ARG A 301 3.10 -8.45 16.38
C ARG A 301 4.23 -8.22 17.39
N GLU A 302 5.43 -7.95 16.88
CA GLU A 302 6.58 -7.58 17.68
C GLU A 302 7.38 -6.44 17.03
N ASN A 303 8.29 -5.83 17.79
CA ASN A 303 9.24 -4.86 17.24
C ASN A 303 10.41 -5.60 16.58
N ALA A 304 10.72 -5.26 15.33
CA ALA A 304 11.84 -5.80 14.59
C ALA A 304 12.28 -4.79 13.52
N LEU A 305 13.58 -4.71 13.23
CA LEU A 305 14.09 -3.89 12.14
C LEU A 305 14.15 -4.71 10.86
N LEU A 306 13.23 -4.44 9.92
CA LEU A 306 13.26 -5.02 8.58
C LEU A 306 13.63 -3.95 7.57
N LYS A 307 14.31 -4.32 6.51
CA LYS A 307 14.98 -3.44 5.57
C LYS A 307 14.48 -3.72 4.16
N VAL A 308 14.04 -2.67 3.46
CA VAL A 308 13.80 -2.71 2.01
C VAL A 308 14.95 -1.98 1.33
N CYS A 309 15.67 -2.69 0.47
CA CYS A 309 16.83 -2.17 -0.26
C CYS A 309 16.42 -1.84 -1.70
N LEU A 310 16.96 -0.75 -2.26
CA LEU A 310 16.83 -0.48 -3.69
C LEU A 310 18.11 0.16 -4.27
N SER A 311 18.59 -0.44 -5.34
CA SER A 311 19.53 0.19 -6.27
C SER A 311 18.87 0.33 -7.64
N VAL A 312 18.77 1.56 -8.16
CA VAL A 312 18.22 1.83 -9.49
C VAL A 312 19.35 2.23 -10.42
N THR A 313 19.50 1.52 -11.53
CA THR A 313 20.47 1.85 -12.59
C THR A 313 19.72 2.30 -13.84
N LYS A 314 20.00 3.52 -14.31
CA LYS A 314 19.54 4.02 -15.60
C LYS A 314 20.66 3.86 -16.62
N LYS A 315 20.37 3.20 -17.76
CA LYS A 315 21.29 3.11 -18.91
C LYS A 315 20.52 3.23 -20.23
N GLY A 316 20.84 4.23 -21.03
CA GLY A 316 20.13 4.47 -22.30
C GLY A 316 18.65 4.74 -22.04
N ASP A 317 17.76 3.92 -22.59
CA ASP A 317 16.29 4.02 -22.42
C ASP A 317 15.73 2.98 -21.43
N ARG A 318 16.60 2.39 -20.60
CA ARG A 318 16.24 1.31 -19.65
C ARG A 318 16.47 1.73 -18.20
N LEU A 319 15.54 1.33 -17.32
CA LEU A 319 15.67 1.39 -15.87
C LEU A 319 15.74 -0.02 -15.29
N ILE A 320 16.70 -0.26 -14.39
CA ILE A 320 16.88 -1.54 -13.71
C ILE A 320 16.74 -1.31 -12.21
N PHE A 321 15.69 -1.86 -11.62
CA PHE A 321 15.39 -1.82 -10.19
C PHE A 321 15.88 -3.10 -9.52
N ASP A 322 16.89 -2.99 -8.66
CA ASP A 322 17.49 -4.12 -7.95
C ASP A 322 17.15 -4.05 -6.45
N TYR A 323 16.31 -4.99 -6.02
CA TYR A 323 15.81 -5.12 -4.64
C TYR A 323 16.58 -6.15 -3.80
N ARG A 324 17.67 -6.72 -4.32
CA ARG A 324 18.48 -7.72 -3.59
C ARG A 324 19.01 -7.17 -2.26
N GLY A 325 19.07 -8.04 -1.26
CA GLY A 325 19.41 -7.68 0.11
C GLY A 325 18.25 -7.09 0.94
N THR A 326 17.05 -7.00 0.37
CA THR A 326 15.81 -6.80 1.14
C THR A 326 15.61 -7.95 2.13
N SER A 327 14.95 -7.68 3.26
CA SER A 327 14.71 -8.68 4.29
C SER A 327 14.05 -9.94 3.73
N PRO A 328 14.42 -11.12 4.25
CA PRO A 328 13.73 -12.38 3.97
C PRO A 328 12.24 -12.32 4.37
N GLU A 329 11.43 -13.13 3.70
CA GLU A 329 10.02 -13.32 4.05
C GLU A 329 9.86 -13.87 5.47
N LEU A 330 8.72 -13.55 6.08
CA LEU A 330 8.32 -14.10 7.38
C LEU A 330 7.18 -15.07 7.15
N THR A 331 7.44 -16.37 7.26
CA THR A 331 6.47 -17.40 6.86
C THR A 331 5.26 -17.49 7.78
N ASN A 332 5.30 -16.81 8.94
CA ASN A 332 4.18 -16.71 9.86
C ASN A 332 3.84 -15.28 10.33
N ARG A 333 4.03 -14.29 9.47
CA ARG A 333 3.57 -12.91 9.68
C ARG A 333 2.96 -12.36 8.38
N ALA A 334 1.82 -11.70 8.44
CA ALA A 334 1.05 -11.31 7.26
C ALA A 334 1.63 -10.15 6.41
N ILE A 335 2.80 -9.62 6.76
CA ILE A 335 3.37 -8.40 6.17
C ILE A 335 4.12 -8.60 4.85
N ASN A 336 4.05 -9.79 4.26
CA ASN A 336 4.77 -10.13 3.02
C ASN A 336 4.03 -9.61 1.79
N THR A 337 4.79 -9.28 0.74
CA THR A 337 4.27 -8.81 -0.55
C THR A 337 4.69 -9.76 -1.66
N GLN A 338 3.72 -10.15 -2.50
CA GLN A 338 3.97 -10.87 -3.74
C GLN A 338 4.60 -9.93 -4.79
N LEU A 339 5.45 -10.47 -5.66
CA LEU A 339 6.25 -9.69 -6.61
C LEU A 339 5.43 -8.70 -7.46
N GLN A 340 4.28 -9.16 -7.97
CA GLN A 340 3.38 -8.35 -8.78
C GLN A 340 2.91 -7.11 -8.03
N GLY A 341 2.55 -7.23 -6.74
CA GLY A 341 2.18 -6.10 -5.90
C GLY A 341 3.32 -5.08 -5.82
N MET A 342 4.54 -5.54 -5.53
CA MET A 342 5.72 -4.65 -5.50
C MET A 342 5.90 -3.89 -6.81
N LYS A 343 5.82 -4.58 -7.96
CA LYS A 343 5.92 -3.95 -9.28
C LYS A 343 4.80 -2.96 -9.54
N GLY A 344 3.56 -3.33 -9.23
CA GLY A 344 2.38 -2.46 -9.35
C GLY A 344 2.54 -1.17 -8.55
N MET A 345 3.12 -1.25 -7.34
CA MET A 345 3.36 -0.08 -6.49
C MET A 345 4.50 0.80 -7.01
N VAL A 346 5.52 0.22 -7.64
CA VAL A 346 6.49 1.02 -8.40
C VAL A 346 5.79 1.69 -9.60
N GLY A 347 4.89 0.99 -10.29
CA GLY A 347 4.02 1.55 -11.33
C GLY A 347 3.21 2.74 -10.83
N GLN A 348 2.63 2.65 -9.64
CA GLN A 348 1.92 3.73 -8.96
C GLN A 348 2.78 4.99 -8.80
N VAL A 349 4.05 4.85 -8.41
CA VAL A 349 4.99 5.99 -8.35
C VAL A 349 5.10 6.65 -9.71
N PHE A 350 5.39 5.86 -10.75
CA PHE A 350 5.64 6.42 -12.08
C PHE A 350 4.40 7.06 -12.68
N MET A 351 3.26 6.38 -12.63
CA MET A 351 2.03 6.83 -13.29
C MET A 351 1.32 7.95 -12.54
N ASN A 352 1.49 8.09 -11.21
CA ASN A 352 0.82 9.16 -10.46
C ASN A 352 1.75 10.33 -10.09
N HIS A 353 3.04 10.07 -9.86
CA HIS A 353 3.94 11.10 -9.32
C HIS A 353 5.02 11.55 -10.30
N VAL A 354 5.40 10.71 -11.28
CA VAL A 354 6.50 11.01 -12.21
C VAL A 354 5.99 11.45 -13.57
N TRP A 355 5.01 10.73 -14.11
CA TRP A 355 4.39 10.95 -15.43
C TRP A 355 2.85 10.90 -15.34
N PRO A 356 2.22 11.79 -14.54
CA PRO A 356 0.77 11.81 -14.34
C PRO A 356 -0.05 12.12 -15.60
N ASP A 357 0.62 12.59 -16.66
CA ASP A 357 0.03 12.96 -17.94
C ASP A 357 -0.08 11.78 -18.93
N LEU A 358 0.54 10.64 -18.64
CA LEU A 358 0.44 9.45 -19.50
C LEU A 358 -0.81 8.62 -19.17
N PRO A 359 -1.40 7.93 -20.16
CA PRO A 359 -2.42 6.92 -19.90
C PRO A 359 -1.96 5.93 -18.82
N ARG A 360 -2.79 5.76 -17.81
CA ARG A 360 -2.47 4.99 -16.61
C ARG A 360 -2.69 3.50 -16.90
N GLY A 361 -1.62 2.80 -17.24
CA GLY A 361 -1.68 1.39 -17.63
C GLY A 361 -0.38 0.65 -17.37
N GLN A 362 -0.43 -0.69 -17.46
CA GLN A 362 0.74 -1.57 -17.26
C GLN A 362 1.89 -1.24 -18.23
N ALA A 363 1.58 -0.66 -19.40
CA ALA A 363 2.54 -0.25 -20.42
C ALA A 363 3.64 0.67 -19.87
N GLY A 364 3.34 1.49 -18.85
CA GLY A 364 4.30 2.39 -18.22
C GLY A 364 5.49 1.67 -17.56
N LEU A 365 5.32 0.40 -17.19
CA LEU A 365 6.37 -0.43 -16.59
C LEU A 365 7.12 -1.30 -17.59
N SER A 366 6.65 -1.44 -18.83
CA SER A 366 7.29 -2.33 -19.81
C SER A 366 8.79 -2.03 -20.06
N PRO A 367 9.26 -0.76 -20.03
CA PRO A 367 10.70 -0.45 -20.14
C PRO A 367 11.52 -0.64 -18.85
N VAL A 368 10.91 -1.10 -17.75
CA VAL A 368 11.53 -1.27 -16.44
C VAL A 368 11.86 -2.74 -16.20
N GLU A 369 13.09 -3.03 -15.81
CA GLU A 369 13.53 -4.36 -15.37
C GLU A 369 13.56 -4.41 -13.84
N PHE A 370 13.10 -5.53 -13.28
CA PHE A 370 13.14 -5.78 -11.84
C PHE A 370 14.02 -6.99 -11.54
N ILE A 371 15.01 -6.79 -10.66
CA ILE A 371 15.87 -7.84 -10.13
C ILE A 371 15.49 -8.04 -8.67
N THR A 372 14.98 -9.24 -8.36
CA THR A 372 14.53 -9.64 -7.03
C THR A 372 15.08 -11.02 -6.66
N GLN A 373 14.89 -11.40 -5.41
CA GLN A 373 15.12 -12.76 -4.90
C GLN A 373 13.80 -13.27 -4.34
N GLN A 374 13.32 -14.41 -4.84
CA GLN A 374 12.13 -15.05 -4.27
C GLN A 374 12.42 -15.47 -2.82
N GLY A 375 11.43 -15.32 -1.94
CA GLY A 375 11.58 -15.54 -0.50
C GLY A 375 12.03 -14.28 0.26
N THR A 376 11.90 -13.10 -0.36
CA THR A 376 12.07 -11.81 0.33
C THR A 376 10.71 -11.20 0.65
N LEU A 377 10.67 -10.19 1.54
CA LEU A 377 9.43 -9.48 1.89
C LEU A 377 8.68 -8.88 0.69
N VAL A 378 9.34 -8.66 -0.44
CA VAL A 378 8.78 -7.98 -1.63
C VAL A 378 8.71 -8.87 -2.89
N ASP A 379 9.15 -10.12 -2.77
CA ASP A 379 8.98 -11.22 -3.75
C ASP A 379 8.81 -12.49 -2.91
N SER A 380 7.74 -12.52 -2.11
CA SER A 380 7.50 -13.63 -1.19
C SER A 380 7.04 -14.88 -1.93
N SER A 381 7.14 -16.02 -1.27
CA SER A 381 6.53 -17.27 -1.69
C SER A 381 5.00 -17.19 -1.60
N TYR A 382 4.32 -18.03 -2.39
CA TYR A 382 2.86 -18.15 -2.38
C TYR A 382 2.28 -18.78 -1.10
N ALA A 383 3.14 -19.31 -0.22
CA ALA A 383 2.74 -19.88 1.06
C ALA A 383 2.77 -18.84 2.20
N ALA A 384 3.51 -17.74 2.03
CA ALA A 384 3.62 -16.70 3.03
C ALA A 384 2.29 -15.91 3.14
N PRO A 385 1.78 -15.66 4.35
CA PRO A 385 0.64 -14.78 4.55
C PRO A 385 0.98 -13.34 4.11
N ASN A 386 0.03 -12.70 3.43
CA ASN A 386 0.19 -11.43 2.72
C ASN A 386 -1.01 -10.47 2.82
N SER A 387 -1.99 -10.74 3.68
CA SER A 387 -3.14 -9.86 3.92
C SER A 387 -2.76 -8.46 4.45
N GLN A 388 -1.55 -8.31 5.00
CA GLN A 388 -0.94 -7.04 5.42
C GLN A 388 0.24 -6.64 4.52
N SER A 389 0.22 -7.03 3.24
CA SER A 389 1.25 -6.70 2.24
C SER A 389 1.57 -5.20 2.15
N LEU A 390 0.58 -4.35 2.44
CA LEU A 390 0.69 -2.90 2.60
C LEU A 390 1.92 -2.47 3.40
N MET A 391 2.27 -3.22 4.44
CA MET A 391 3.42 -2.92 5.28
C MET A 391 4.75 -2.96 4.55
N SER A 392 4.96 -3.88 3.61
CA SER A 392 6.24 -3.98 2.85
C SER A 392 6.16 -3.31 1.48
N ILE A 393 5.00 -3.36 0.81
CA ILE A 393 4.78 -2.74 -0.51
C ILE A 393 4.89 -1.21 -0.46
N PHE A 394 4.42 -0.54 0.59
CA PHE A 394 4.50 0.92 0.72
C PHE A 394 5.92 1.44 0.97
N HIS A 395 6.81 0.59 1.49
CA HIS A 395 8.24 0.89 1.51
C HIS A 395 8.84 0.83 0.11
N SER A 396 8.36 -0.10 -0.74
CA SER A 396 8.77 -0.20 -2.15
C SER A 396 8.42 1.06 -2.94
N PHE A 397 7.24 1.65 -2.68
CA PHE A 397 6.87 2.99 -3.17
C PHE A 397 7.90 4.04 -2.76
N THR A 398 8.19 4.11 -1.45
CA THR A 398 9.03 5.15 -0.86
C THR A 398 10.46 5.10 -1.41
N VAL A 399 11.06 3.91 -1.50
CA VAL A 399 12.39 3.77 -2.08
C VAL A 399 12.40 4.14 -3.57
N ALA A 400 11.37 3.77 -4.34
CA ALA A 400 11.27 4.14 -5.75
C ALA A 400 11.09 5.64 -5.97
N GLN A 401 10.24 6.31 -5.18
CA GLN A 401 10.03 7.76 -5.22
C GLN A 401 11.31 8.51 -4.83
N HIS A 402 11.99 8.06 -3.76
CA HIS A 402 13.24 8.67 -3.32
C HIS A 402 14.38 8.51 -4.34
N ALA A 403 14.48 7.34 -4.98
CA ALA A 403 15.46 7.11 -6.04
C ALA A 403 15.18 7.99 -7.26
N THR A 404 13.92 8.06 -7.68
CA THR A 404 13.49 8.87 -8.84
C THR A 404 13.77 10.36 -8.63
N ALA A 405 13.53 10.89 -7.43
CA ALA A 405 13.82 12.27 -7.09
C ALA A 405 15.30 12.66 -7.34
N LYS A 406 16.23 11.72 -7.12
CA LYS A 406 17.67 11.92 -7.38
C LYS A 406 18.02 11.95 -8.87
N PHE A 407 17.31 11.19 -9.71
CA PHE A 407 17.44 11.32 -11.17
C PHE A 407 16.90 12.65 -11.65
N LEU A 408 15.65 12.96 -11.28
CA LEU A 408 14.95 14.17 -11.73
C LEU A 408 15.70 15.45 -11.37
N TYR A 409 16.37 15.50 -10.20
CA TYR A 409 17.18 16.64 -9.80
C TYR A 409 18.21 17.03 -10.87
N SER A 410 18.84 16.03 -11.49
CA SER A 410 19.88 16.17 -12.50
C SER A 410 19.36 16.29 -13.93
N CYS A 411 18.04 16.15 -14.16
CA CYS A 411 17.46 16.28 -15.49
C CYS A 411 17.25 17.77 -15.86
N PRO A 412 17.55 18.19 -17.10
CA PRO A 412 17.29 19.55 -17.55
C PRO A 412 15.78 19.83 -17.59
N ASP A 413 15.04 18.95 -18.27
CA ASP A 413 13.58 18.99 -18.35
C ASP A 413 12.96 18.06 -17.30
N LYS A 414 11.92 18.55 -16.63
CA LYS A 414 11.24 17.87 -15.52
C LYS A 414 9.74 17.87 -15.76
N TYR A 415 9.18 16.69 -16.03
CA TYR A 415 7.72 16.48 -16.17
C TYR A 415 7.00 16.58 -14.82
N THR A 416 7.69 16.25 -13.73
CA THR A 416 7.23 16.46 -12.35
C THR A 416 8.30 17.21 -11.55
N ARG A 417 7.88 17.94 -10.51
CA ARG A 417 8.83 18.58 -9.58
C ARG A 417 9.55 17.53 -8.75
N VAL A 418 10.79 17.82 -8.36
CA VAL A 418 11.51 16.97 -7.39
C VAL A 418 10.75 17.01 -6.07
N LEU A 419 10.39 15.83 -5.58
CA LEU A 419 9.47 15.63 -4.46
C LEU A 419 10.18 14.75 -3.41
N ALA A 420 10.17 15.19 -2.15
CA ALA A 420 10.55 14.36 -1.03
C ALA A 420 9.50 13.24 -0.81
N PRO A 421 9.85 12.12 -0.16
CA PRO A 421 8.91 11.03 0.06
C PRO A 421 7.54 11.45 0.62
N TRP A 422 6.45 10.98 0.01
CA TRP A 422 5.09 11.10 0.56
C TRP A 422 4.93 10.20 1.79
N HIS A 423 4.06 10.55 2.74
CA HIS A 423 3.78 9.64 3.85
C HIS A 423 3.20 8.31 3.34
N ASN A 424 3.67 7.17 3.88
CA ASN A 424 3.46 5.86 3.26
C ASN A 424 2.77 4.85 4.17
N MET A 425 2.06 5.28 5.21
CA MET A 425 1.42 4.39 6.17
C MET A 425 -0.04 4.77 6.39
N ILE A 426 -0.91 3.78 6.55
CA ILE A 426 -2.36 3.92 6.74
C ILE A 426 -2.72 3.99 8.22
N ASN A 427 -2.48 5.12 8.89
CA ASN A 427 -2.79 5.20 10.32
C ASN A 427 -4.29 5.41 10.56
N THR A 428 -5.02 4.31 10.72
CA THR A 428 -6.47 4.27 10.95
C THR A 428 -6.84 3.17 11.95
N PHE A 429 -8.08 3.24 12.45
CA PHE A 429 -8.72 2.14 13.13
C PHE A 429 -9.43 1.24 12.12
N ILE A 430 -9.00 -0.02 12.09
CA ILE A 430 -9.84 -1.10 11.61
C ILE A 430 -10.76 -1.49 12.77
N TRP A 431 -11.99 -1.85 12.49
CA TRP A 431 -13.00 -2.07 13.51
C TRP A 431 -13.91 -3.23 13.15
N GLY A 432 -14.67 -3.68 14.14
CA GLY A 432 -15.69 -4.69 13.93
C GLY A 432 -16.41 -5.07 15.21
N GLY A 433 -17.47 -5.84 15.03
CA GLY A 433 -18.38 -6.23 16.10
C GLY A 433 -19.83 -5.91 15.79
N LEU A 434 -20.64 -5.75 16.84
CA LEU A 434 -22.06 -5.41 16.72
C LEU A 434 -22.22 -3.88 16.74
N ASN A 435 -22.90 -3.30 15.75
CA ASN A 435 -23.22 -1.87 15.75
C ASN A 435 -24.48 -1.54 16.58
N GLN A 436 -24.79 -0.26 16.68
CA GLN A 436 -25.97 0.28 17.38
C GLN A 436 -27.31 -0.16 16.78
N HIS A 437 -27.31 -0.70 15.56
CA HIS A 437 -28.49 -1.20 14.85
C HIS A 437 -28.65 -2.73 14.98
N GLY A 438 -27.75 -3.41 15.69
CA GLY A 438 -27.77 -4.86 15.89
C GLY A 438 -27.21 -5.66 14.71
N GLU A 439 -26.40 -5.03 13.85
CA GLU A 439 -25.76 -5.66 12.71
C GLU A 439 -24.29 -5.97 13.01
N THR A 440 -23.83 -7.15 12.57
CA THR A 440 -22.42 -7.52 12.65
C THR A 440 -21.67 -6.85 11.51
N LEU A 441 -20.66 -6.05 11.84
CA LEU A 441 -19.80 -5.35 10.89
C LEU A 441 -18.33 -5.67 11.15
N GLY A 442 -17.49 -5.43 10.15
CA GLY A 442 -16.03 -5.53 10.22
C GLY A 442 -15.41 -4.85 9.02
N ASN A 443 -14.80 -3.68 9.20
CA ASN A 443 -14.27 -2.89 8.10
C ASN A 443 -13.17 -1.90 8.54
N ILE A 444 -12.67 -1.14 7.59
CA ILE A 444 -11.71 -0.04 7.79
C ILE A 444 -12.37 1.31 7.45
N CYS A 445 -11.93 2.41 8.05
CA CYS A 445 -12.49 3.74 7.81
C CYS A 445 -11.64 4.56 6.80
N ALA A 446 -12.28 5.44 6.03
CA ALA A 446 -11.62 6.32 5.06
C ALA A 446 -10.75 7.44 5.67
N ASP A 447 -10.76 7.58 7.00
CA ASP A 447 -9.83 8.44 7.73
C ASP A 447 -8.34 8.03 7.57
N LEU A 448 -8.06 6.94 6.86
CA LEU A 448 -6.72 6.59 6.39
C LEU A 448 -6.21 7.49 5.24
N ASN A 449 -7.11 8.13 4.48
CA ASN A 449 -6.78 8.80 3.21
C ASN A 449 -6.04 10.14 3.40
N GLY A 450 -6.09 10.76 4.58
CA GLY A 450 -5.43 12.03 4.86
C GLY A 450 -3.92 11.94 5.09
N MET A 451 -3.17 11.31 4.18
CA MET A 451 -1.71 11.22 4.26
C MET A 451 -1.06 12.56 3.90
N GLY A 452 -0.03 12.94 4.67
CA GLY A 452 0.74 14.16 4.44
C GLY A 452 1.64 14.08 3.20
N GLY A 453 1.58 15.11 2.36
CA GLY A 453 2.36 15.23 1.14
C GLY A 453 3.84 15.51 1.37
N GLY A 454 4.70 14.96 0.52
CA GLY A 454 6.13 15.25 0.54
C GLY A 454 6.42 16.71 0.16
N ALA A 455 7.43 17.32 0.77
CA ALA A 455 7.90 18.64 0.38
C ALA A 455 8.43 18.63 -1.06
N ARG A 456 8.13 19.67 -1.84
CA ARG A 456 8.65 19.85 -3.19
C ARG A 456 9.92 20.69 -3.15
N MET A 457 10.70 20.65 -4.23
CA MET A 457 11.91 21.46 -4.36
C MET A 457 11.69 22.98 -4.34
N ASP A 458 10.44 23.42 -4.48
CA ASP A 458 10.03 24.82 -4.60
C ASP A 458 8.85 25.21 -3.69
N ARG A 459 8.29 24.30 -2.89
CA ARG A 459 7.17 24.58 -1.98
C ARG A 459 6.97 23.49 -0.93
N ASP A 460 6.24 23.84 0.13
CA ASP A 460 5.84 22.91 1.19
C ASP A 460 4.92 21.78 0.66
N GLY A 461 4.91 20.67 1.39
CA GLY A 461 4.03 19.54 1.16
C GLY A 461 2.60 19.83 1.61
N GLU A 462 1.63 19.20 0.94
CA GLU A 462 0.20 19.39 1.24
C GLU A 462 -0.23 18.63 2.49
N HIS A 463 -0.99 19.28 3.37
CA HIS A 463 -1.53 18.66 4.57
C HIS A 463 -2.70 17.73 4.25
N ALA A 464 -2.71 16.55 4.86
CA ALA A 464 -3.83 15.61 4.90
C ALA A 464 -4.57 15.47 3.56
N LEU A 465 -3.82 15.32 2.46
CA LEU A 465 -4.37 15.46 1.12
C LEU A 465 -4.90 14.14 0.58
N SER A 466 -4.02 13.15 0.43
CA SER A 466 -4.35 11.92 -0.28
C SER A 466 -3.37 10.80 0.03
N PRO A 467 -3.80 9.53 0.01
CA PRO A 467 -2.90 8.40 0.15
C PRO A 467 -2.06 8.19 -1.12
N ILE A 468 -0.94 7.47 -0.98
CA ILE A 468 -0.04 7.16 -2.12
C ILE A 468 -0.68 6.27 -3.20
N PHE A 469 -1.73 5.52 -2.82
CA PHE A 469 -2.40 4.55 -3.71
C PHE A 469 -3.69 5.09 -4.35
N ALA A 470 -4.31 6.15 -3.80
CA ALA A 470 -5.59 6.70 -4.27
C ALA A 470 -5.60 8.24 -4.21
N THR A 471 -4.97 8.92 -5.18
CA THR A 471 -4.77 10.38 -5.10
C THR A 471 -6.05 11.23 -5.16
N MET A 472 -7.17 10.62 -5.53
CA MET A 472 -8.50 11.25 -5.64
C MET A 472 -9.50 10.73 -4.60
N ALA A 473 -9.01 10.05 -3.56
CA ALA A 473 -9.85 9.53 -2.48
C ALA A 473 -10.24 10.62 -1.48
N ASP A 474 -11.37 10.42 -0.79
CA ASP A 474 -11.87 11.33 0.24
C ASP A 474 -11.55 10.77 1.64
N ILE A 475 -11.39 11.64 2.63
CA ILE A 475 -11.15 11.29 4.04
C ILE A 475 -12.43 10.86 4.76
N GLY A 476 -13.60 11.05 4.16
CA GLY A 476 -14.92 10.60 4.63
C GLY A 476 -15.58 11.50 5.67
N GLU A 477 -16.90 11.47 5.78
CA GLU A 477 -17.65 12.33 6.70
C GLU A 477 -17.81 11.72 8.10
N GLN A 478 -17.47 12.49 9.13
CA GLN A 478 -17.51 12.01 10.52
C GLN A 478 -18.93 11.65 10.96
N GLU A 479 -19.90 12.53 10.73
CA GLU A 479 -21.29 12.30 11.15
C GLU A 479 -21.89 11.06 10.48
N MET A 480 -21.53 10.81 9.21
CA MET A 480 -21.99 9.62 8.50
C MET A 480 -21.35 8.35 9.06
N ASN A 481 -20.06 8.37 9.42
CA ASN A 481 -19.44 7.24 10.10
C ASN A 481 -20.10 6.98 11.45
N GLU A 482 -20.25 7.99 12.30
CA GLU A 482 -20.81 7.85 13.66
C GLU A 482 -22.27 7.36 13.68
N GLU A 483 -23.01 7.52 12.58
CA GLU A 483 -24.35 6.95 12.39
C GLU A 483 -24.34 5.44 12.08
N GLU A 484 -23.27 4.94 11.43
CA GLU A 484 -23.15 3.54 10.99
C GLU A 484 -22.39 2.65 12.01
N VAL A 485 -21.46 3.23 12.78
CA VAL A 485 -20.59 2.51 13.73
C VAL A 485 -20.69 3.04 15.17
N PRO A 486 -20.57 2.20 16.21
CA PRO A 486 -20.92 2.55 17.59
C PRO A 486 -19.77 3.23 18.35
N PHE A 487 -18.97 4.07 17.70
CA PHE A 487 -17.92 4.87 18.31
C PHE A 487 -17.97 6.32 17.85
N LEU A 488 -17.42 7.22 18.66
CA LEU A 488 -17.29 8.64 18.32
C LEU A 488 -15.81 9.02 18.17
N GLN A 489 -15.49 9.85 17.18
CA GLN A 489 -14.19 10.49 17.05
C GLN A 489 -14.17 11.81 17.83
N LEU A 490 -13.94 11.72 19.14
CA LEU A 490 -13.88 12.87 20.08
C LEU A 490 -12.87 13.95 19.66
N VAL A 491 -11.81 13.54 18.98
CA VAL A 491 -11.00 14.42 18.15
C VAL A 491 -10.93 13.76 16.79
N SER A 492 -11.58 14.37 15.80
CA SER A 492 -11.48 13.93 14.41
C SER A 492 -10.54 14.85 13.63
N LYS A 493 -9.59 14.24 12.92
CA LYS A 493 -8.80 14.87 11.86
C LYS A 493 -8.15 16.21 12.23
N LYS A 494 -7.68 16.35 13.47
CA LYS A 494 -7.01 17.55 13.96
C LYS A 494 -5.53 17.55 13.57
N MET A 495 -5.06 18.58 12.87
CA MET A 495 -3.63 18.80 12.68
C MET A 495 -2.98 19.16 14.03
N THR A 496 -2.00 18.36 14.45
CA THR A 496 -1.31 18.55 15.73
C THR A 496 -0.01 19.30 15.51
N ALA A 497 0.15 20.43 16.21
CA ALA A 497 1.36 21.25 16.14
C ALA A 497 2.64 20.43 16.35
N ASN A 498 3.74 20.86 15.73
CA ASN A 498 5.07 20.27 15.88
C ASN A 498 5.21 18.83 15.35
N THR A 499 4.38 18.42 14.39
CA THR A 499 4.44 17.06 13.80
C THR A 499 4.92 17.02 12.34
N GLN A 500 5.11 18.17 11.70
CA GLN A 500 5.64 18.29 10.34
C GLN A 500 7.11 17.88 10.25
N ALA A 501 7.52 17.33 9.10
CA ALA A 501 8.92 17.09 8.79
C ALA A 501 9.65 18.40 8.43
N PRO A 502 10.68 18.82 9.19
CA PRO A 502 11.39 20.07 8.90
C PRO A 502 12.22 20.02 7.62
N GLY A 503 12.28 21.13 6.89
CA GLY A 503 13.17 21.34 5.75
C GLY A 503 13.21 22.80 5.35
N LYS A 504 13.98 23.14 4.30
CA LYS A 504 13.80 24.41 3.57
C LYS A 504 12.33 24.56 3.18
N TYR A 505 11.78 23.48 2.65
CA TYR A 505 10.35 23.27 2.53
C TYR A 505 9.95 22.10 3.44
N ARG A 506 8.90 22.31 4.23
CA ARG A 506 8.41 21.32 5.19
C ARG A 506 7.52 20.27 4.53
N GLY A 507 7.51 19.07 5.09
CA GLY A 507 6.51 18.06 4.73
C GLY A 507 5.11 18.50 5.14
N GLY A 508 4.11 18.05 4.38
CA GLY A 508 2.70 18.18 4.73
C GLY A 508 2.37 17.27 5.91
N MET A 509 1.54 17.74 6.83
CA MET A 509 1.15 17.01 8.04
C MET A 509 -0.07 16.14 7.77
N GLY A 510 -0.13 14.97 8.39
CA GLY A 510 -1.39 14.28 8.62
C GLY A 510 -2.15 14.89 9.80
N TYR A 511 -3.13 14.17 10.30
CA TYR A 511 -3.93 14.54 11.46
C TYR A 511 -3.93 13.49 12.58
N THR A 512 -4.43 13.90 13.73
CA THR A 512 -4.59 13.11 14.93
C THR A 512 -6.06 12.76 15.16
N MET A 513 -6.30 11.55 15.66
CA MET A 513 -7.63 11.02 15.96
C MET A 513 -7.68 10.43 17.37
N ILE A 514 -8.78 10.68 18.08
CA ILE A 514 -9.10 10.11 19.39
C ILE A 514 -10.51 9.53 19.26
N ALA A 515 -10.62 8.20 19.31
CA ALA A 515 -11.89 7.48 19.20
C ALA A 515 -12.26 6.80 20.53
N ALA A 516 -13.56 6.68 20.78
CA ALA A 516 -14.11 5.96 21.93
C ALA A 516 -15.43 5.25 21.59
N THR A 517 -15.54 3.96 21.92
CA THR A 517 -16.80 3.19 21.76
C THR A 517 -17.89 3.72 22.68
N LYS A 518 -19.13 3.83 22.20
CA LYS A 518 -20.28 4.37 22.92
C LYS A 518 -21.43 3.37 23.09
N ASP A 519 -21.94 2.85 21.99
CA ASP A 519 -23.28 2.22 21.92
C ASP A 519 -23.25 0.70 21.67
N SER A 520 -22.11 0.05 21.97
CA SER A 520 -21.97 -1.41 21.87
C SER A 520 -20.94 -1.94 22.87
N ASP A 521 -21.26 -3.07 23.49
CA ASP A 521 -20.36 -3.85 24.37
C ASP A 521 -19.58 -4.94 23.62
N GLN A 522 -19.93 -5.16 22.35
CA GLN A 522 -19.31 -6.12 21.44
C GLN A 522 -18.67 -5.41 20.25
N TRP A 523 -17.98 -4.29 20.51
CA TRP A 523 -17.27 -3.53 19.49
C TRP A 523 -15.78 -3.42 19.83
N GLY A 524 -14.93 -3.45 18.82
CA GLY A 524 -13.49 -3.38 19.01
C GLY A 524 -12.76 -2.70 17.87
N PHE A 525 -11.47 -2.46 18.14
CA PHE A 525 -10.54 -1.85 17.21
C PHE A 525 -9.35 -2.77 16.95
N MET A 526 -8.74 -2.58 15.80
CA MET A 526 -7.48 -3.15 15.35
C MET A 526 -6.69 -2.03 14.67
N THR A 527 -5.36 -2.09 14.70
CA THR A 527 -4.52 -1.14 13.96
C THR A 527 -3.43 -1.89 13.22
N THR A 528 -3.13 -1.41 12.00
CA THR A 528 -2.08 -1.96 11.15
C THR A 528 -1.23 -0.83 10.60
N THR A 529 -0.07 -0.60 11.21
CA THR A 529 0.88 0.38 10.70
C THR A 529 2.27 0.16 11.29
N GLN A 530 3.24 0.80 10.65
CA GLN A 530 4.60 0.94 11.13
C GLN A 530 4.92 2.41 11.37
N GLY A 531 6.04 2.70 12.01
CA GLY A 531 6.46 4.08 12.26
C GLY A 531 6.41 4.52 13.71
N SER A 532 6.22 3.59 14.63
CA SER A 532 6.08 3.85 16.07
C SER A 532 7.42 4.03 16.80
N LYS A 533 8.51 3.52 16.23
CA LYS A 533 9.89 3.55 16.77
C LYS A 533 10.85 4.29 15.85
N VAL A 534 10.70 4.13 14.53
CA VAL A 534 11.51 4.82 13.53
C VAL A 534 10.60 5.36 12.43
N PRO A 535 10.86 6.53 11.85
CA PRO A 535 10.08 7.04 10.73
C PRO A 535 10.14 6.08 9.53
N THR A 536 9.01 5.88 8.86
CA THR A 536 8.89 4.98 7.71
C THR A 536 9.39 5.60 6.40
N ILE A 537 9.56 6.92 6.39
CA ILE A 537 10.04 7.69 5.24
C ILE A 537 11.26 8.54 5.61
N GLN A 538 11.95 9.06 4.61
CA GLN A 538 13.12 9.94 4.77
C GLN A 538 12.80 11.36 4.27
N GLY A 539 13.57 12.34 4.74
CA GLY A 539 13.63 13.64 4.06
C GLY A 539 14.54 13.60 2.83
N LEU A 540 14.52 14.66 2.02
CA LEU A 540 15.29 14.77 0.79
C LEU A 540 16.28 15.95 0.85
N PHE A 541 17.51 15.72 0.39
CA PHE A 541 18.56 16.74 0.21
C PHE A 541 18.78 17.68 1.41
N GLY A 542 18.78 17.12 2.63
CA GLY A 542 19.01 17.86 3.87
C GLY A 542 17.74 18.12 4.69
N GLY A 543 16.56 17.80 4.14
CA GLY A 543 15.32 17.76 4.89
C GLY A 543 15.27 16.57 5.85
N TYR A 544 14.45 16.71 6.89
CA TYR A 544 14.24 15.68 7.90
C TYR A 544 13.07 14.76 7.54
N ALA A 545 13.03 13.59 8.18
CA ALA A 545 11.84 12.76 8.21
C ALA A 545 10.81 13.31 9.22
N GLY A 546 9.61 12.75 9.19
CA GLY A 546 8.61 12.94 10.25
C GLY A 546 9.02 12.38 11.60
N GLY A 547 8.19 12.63 12.61
CA GLY A 547 8.29 11.98 13.92
C GLY A 547 7.86 10.51 13.88
N SER A 548 7.89 9.86 15.04
CA SER A 548 7.27 8.54 15.24
C SER A 548 5.84 8.70 15.73
N TYR A 549 4.94 7.80 15.30
CA TYR A 549 3.52 7.86 15.61
C TYR A 549 3.07 6.56 16.28
N PRO A 550 3.14 6.45 17.62
CA PRO A 550 2.70 5.26 18.33
C PRO A 550 1.20 5.27 18.60
N LEU A 551 0.65 4.09 18.90
CA LEU A 551 -0.71 3.94 19.41
C LEU A 551 -0.72 4.32 20.89
N CYS A 552 -1.62 5.21 21.29
CA CYS A 552 -1.83 5.56 22.68
C CYS A 552 -3.23 5.12 23.12
N LYS A 553 -3.31 4.52 24.30
CA LYS A 553 -4.56 4.03 24.90
C LYS A 553 -4.75 4.56 26.31
N VAL A 554 -5.98 4.94 26.63
CA VAL A 554 -6.41 5.25 28.00
C VAL A 554 -7.56 4.32 28.37
N GLN A 555 -7.32 3.44 29.34
CA GLN A 555 -8.26 2.40 29.74
C GLN A 555 -8.74 2.60 31.18
N GLY A 556 -9.90 2.02 31.52
CA GLY A 556 -10.50 2.19 32.85
C GLY A 556 -11.06 3.60 33.09
N VAL A 557 -11.48 4.28 32.02
CA VAL A 557 -12.17 5.57 32.04
C VAL A 557 -13.44 5.45 31.20
N ASP A 558 -14.53 6.10 31.62
CA ASP A 558 -15.62 6.44 30.72
C ASP A 558 -15.52 7.93 30.39
N VAL A 559 -14.94 8.27 29.24
CA VAL A 559 -14.76 9.67 28.82
C VAL A 559 -16.09 10.39 28.64
N TYR A 560 -17.20 9.69 28.39
CA TYR A 560 -18.51 10.33 28.25
C TYR A 560 -19.02 10.83 29.59
N GLU A 561 -18.82 10.08 30.67
CA GLU A 561 -19.09 10.57 32.02
C GLU A 561 -18.20 11.78 32.35
N VAL A 562 -16.91 11.72 32.00
CA VAL A 562 -15.99 12.85 32.19
C VAL A 562 -16.46 14.10 31.45
N LEU A 563 -16.89 13.98 30.19
CA LEU A 563 -17.38 15.12 29.40
C LEU A 563 -18.67 15.71 29.96
N LEU A 564 -19.54 14.89 30.57
CA LEU A 564 -20.78 15.35 31.19
C LEU A 564 -20.56 16.02 32.55
N GLU A 565 -19.65 15.48 33.36
CA GLU A 565 -19.47 15.92 34.76
C GLU A 565 -18.31 16.91 34.94
N ASN A 566 -17.20 16.71 34.22
CA ASN A 566 -15.94 17.44 34.40
C ASN A 566 -15.22 17.69 33.05
N PRO A 567 -15.86 18.37 32.07
CA PRO A 567 -15.34 18.50 30.70
C PRO A 567 -13.95 19.13 30.61
N GLN A 568 -13.55 19.96 31.57
CA GLN A 568 -12.23 20.60 31.66
C GLN A 568 -11.05 19.60 31.78
N LEU A 569 -11.32 18.35 32.19
CA LEU A 569 -10.30 17.30 32.26
C LEU A 569 -9.95 16.75 30.88
N PHE A 570 -10.86 16.80 29.91
CA PHE A 570 -10.58 16.33 28.57
C PHE A 570 -9.65 17.31 27.83
N LYS A 571 -8.62 16.77 27.18
CA LYS A 571 -7.68 17.54 26.34
C LYS A 571 -7.81 17.09 24.90
N HIS A 572 -7.80 18.02 23.96
CA HIS A 572 -7.95 17.72 22.52
C HIS A 572 -6.62 17.37 21.86
N SER A 573 -5.75 16.64 22.56
CA SER A 573 -4.38 16.34 22.14
C SER A 573 -3.87 15.08 22.81
N ILE A 574 -3.27 14.19 22.02
CA ILE A 574 -2.63 12.98 22.54
C ILE A 574 -1.52 13.33 23.53
N HIS A 575 -0.67 14.31 23.20
CA HIS A 575 0.48 14.61 24.07
C HIS A 575 0.04 15.20 25.41
N GLU A 576 -1.02 16.02 25.45
CA GLU A 576 -1.55 16.59 26.69
C GLU A 576 -2.18 15.49 27.54
N ILE A 577 -3.05 14.65 26.96
CA ILE A 577 -3.67 13.51 27.67
C ILE A 577 -2.61 12.59 28.26
N MET A 578 -1.60 12.20 27.47
CA MET A 578 -0.61 11.22 27.89
C MET A 578 0.40 11.77 28.90
N ASN A 579 0.74 13.06 28.82
CA ASN A 579 1.70 13.68 29.74
C ASN A 579 1.04 14.17 31.03
N GLU A 580 -0.15 14.77 30.96
CA GLU A 580 -0.85 15.31 32.14
C GLU A 580 -1.65 14.23 32.88
N GLN A 581 -2.07 13.17 32.19
CA GLN A 581 -2.87 12.07 32.73
C GLN A 581 -4.09 12.55 33.52
N PRO A 582 -5.01 13.29 32.86
CA PRO A 582 -6.06 14.05 33.56
C PRO A 582 -7.16 13.19 34.19
N PHE A 583 -7.28 11.92 33.80
CA PHE A 583 -8.28 10.98 34.32
C PHE A 583 -7.68 10.14 35.45
N PRO A 584 -8.13 10.32 36.72
CA PRO A 584 -7.63 9.56 37.85
C PRO A 584 -7.94 8.07 37.71
N ASN A 585 -7.04 7.20 38.17
CA ASN A 585 -7.17 5.73 38.14
C ASN A 585 -7.23 5.09 36.74
N ALA A 586 -7.21 5.87 35.67
CA ALA A 586 -7.10 5.35 34.33
C ALA A 586 -5.68 4.81 34.06
N ARG A 587 -5.58 3.87 33.12
CA ARG A 587 -4.32 3.28 32.69
C ARG A 587 -3.90 3.86 31.35
N TYR A 588 -2.77 4.56 31.33
CA TYR A 588 -2.17 5.16 30.14
C TYR A 588 -1.09 4.25 29.58
N THR A 589 -1.19 3.92 28.30
CA THR A 589 -0.21 3.05 27.63
C THR A 589 0.12 3.53 26.23
N THR A 590 1.37 3.31 25.82
CA THR A 590 1.87 3.55 24.46
C THR A 590 2.39 2.24 23.88
N HIS A 591 1.99 1.93 22.65
CA HIS A 591 2.30 0.67 21.97
C HIS A 591 2.94 0.94 20.62
N HIS A 592 3.49 -0.11 20.01
CA HIS A 592 3.67 -0.08 18.55
C HIS A 592 2.29 -0.08 17.88
N MET A 593 2.24 0.27 16.61
CA MET A 593 0.98 0.42 15.87
C MET A 593 0.35 -0.91 15.43
N GLY A 594 1.00 -2.04 15.67
CA GLY A 594 0.41 -3.35 15.44
C GLY A 594 -0.43 -3.77 16.64
N MET A 595 -1.75 -3.73 16.50
CA MET A 595 -2.67 -4.16 17.54
C MET A 595 -3.67 -5.09 16.88
N GLY A 596 -3.66 -6.38 17.24
CA GLY A 596 -4.74 -7.29 16.86
C GLY A 596 -6.09 -6.86 17.45
N PHE A 597 -7.17 -7.50 17.02
CA PHE A 597 -8.52 -7.10 17.42
C PHE A 597 -8.72 -7.09 18.93
N ASP A 598 -9.05 -5.92 19.48
CA ASP A 598 -9.22 -5.63 20.89
C ASP A 598 -10.61 -5.06 21.14
N ILE A 599 -11.42 -5.76 21.95
CA ILE A 599 -12.76 -5.28 22.32
C ILE A 599 -12.60 -4.04 23.21
N SER A 600 -13.14 -2.93 22.73
CA SER A 600 -13.09 -1.64 23.41
C SER A 600 -14.26 -1.50 24.36
N LYS A 601 -13.98 -1.17 25.62
CA LYS A 601 -15.03 -0.80 26.56
C LYS A 601 -15.55 0.60 26.25
N ARG A 602 -16.77 0.88 26.71
CA ARG A 602 -17.38 2.19 26.61
C ARG A 602 -16.44 3.26 27.18
N GLY A 603 -16.21 4.31 26.39
CA GLY A 603 -15.47 5.50 26.80
C GLY A 603 -13.95 5.35 26.95
N GLU A 604 -13.38 4.16 26.72
CA GLU A 604 -11.92 4.02 26.62
C GLU A 604 -11.40 4.75 25.38
N LEU A 605 -10.24 5.39 25.51
CA LEU A 605 -9.66 6.19 24.43
C LEU A 605 -8.65 5.39 23.64
N TYR A 606 -8.86 5.32 22.33
CA TYR A 606 -7.89 4.84 21.35
C TYR A 606 -7.43 6.03 20.53
N MET A 607 -6.11 6.25 20.48
CA MET A 607 -5.54 7.50 19.98
C MET A 607 -4.38 7.24 19.03
N ILE A 608 -4.48 7.79 17.82
CA ILE A 608 -3.52 7.60 16.73
C ILE A 608 -3.24 8.91 15.99
N SER A 609 -2.16 8.96 15.23
CA SER A 609 -1.83 10.13 14.41
C SER A 609 -1.23 9.72 13.08
N GLN A 610 -1.85 10.17 12.00
CA GLN A 610 -1.29 10.10 10.67
C GLN A 610 0.06 10.82 10.62
N GLY A 611 0.98 10.27 9.83
CA GLY A 611 2.31 10.85 9.70
C GLY A 611 2.38 12.00 8.72
N THR A 612 3.59 12.52 8.55
CA THR A 612 3.91 13.63 7.64
C THR A 612 4.73 13.13 6.46
N GLY A 613 4.64 13.83 5.32
CA GLY A 613 5.58 13.66 4.21
C GLY A 613 6.98 14.16 4.59
N GLY A 614 7.99 13.80 3.81
CA GLY A 614 9.39 14.17 4.07
C GLY A 614 9.65 15.65 3.82
N GLY A 615 10.55 16.25 4.60
CA GLY A 615 11.04 17.61 4.35
C GLY A 615 12.04 17.66 3.18
N TYR A 616 12.19 18.83 2.55
CA TYR A 616 13.15 19.07 1.48
C TYR A 616 14.14 20.18 1.87
N GLY A 617 15.44 19.94 1.70
CA GLY A 617 16.49 20.95 1.94
C GLY A 617 16.79 21.23 3.42
N ASP A 618 17.91 21.90 3.71
CA ASP A 618 18.31 22.24 5.09
C ASP A 618 17.29 23.21 5.74
N PRO A 619 16.73 22.91 6.93
CA PRO A 619 15.85 23.82 7.66
C PRO A 619 16.41 25.24 7.84
N LEU A 620 17.73 25.41 7.90
CA LEU A 620 18.33 26.74 8.02
C LEU A 620 18.24 27.60 6.75
N GLU A 621 17.71 27.05 5.65
CA GLU A 621 17.42 27.76 4.41
C GLU A 621 15.92 28.10 4.26
N ARG A 622 15.06 27.64 5.17
CA ARG A 622 13.63 28.03 5.16
C ARG A 622 13.51 29.54 5.29
N ASP A 623 12.65 30.15 4.49
CA ASP A 623 12.37 31.58 4.60
C ASP A 623 11.80 31.87 6.00
N PRO A 624 12.38 32.81 6.78
CA PRO A 624 11.85 33.16 8.10
C PRO A 624 10.38 33.56 8.08
N THR A 625 9.88 34.16 6.99
CA THR A 625 8.47 34.52 6.85
C THR A 625 7.56 33.29 6.80
N TYR A 626 7.96 32.22 6.12
CA TYR A 626 7.22 30.95 6.14
C TYR A 626 7.27 30.27 7.51
N VAL A 627 8.32 30.47 8.30
CA VAL A 627 8.35 29.99 9.70
C VAL A 627 7.34 30.73 10.56
N ILE A 628 7.15 32.04 10.33
CA ILE A 628 6.11 32.81 11.02
C ILE A 628 4.71 32.38 10.58
N MET A 629 4.49 32.16 9.28
CA MET A 629 3.22 31.64 8.79
C MET A 629 2.87 30.29 9.45
N ASP A 630 3.85 29.39 9.60
CA ASP A 630 3.65 28.11 10.30
C ASP A 630 3.22 28.31 11.77
N ILE A 631 3.65 29.40 12.44
CA ILE A 631 3.21 29.74 13.81
C ILE A 631 1.80 30.34 13.78
N GLU A 632 1.51 31.24 12.85
CA GLU A 632 0.19 31.87 12.69
C GLU A 632 -0.90 30.82 12.41
N GLU A 633 -0.58 29.79 11.63
CA GLU A 633 -1.45 28.66 11.33
C GLU A 633 -1.49 27.60 12.45
N GLY A 634 -0.71 27.77 13.53
CA GLY A 634 -0.65 26.83 14.66
C GLY A 634 0.00 25.49 14.32
N LEU A 635 0.75 25.41 13.21
CA LEU A 635 1.45 24.20 12.76
C LEU A 635 2.71 23.93 13.58
N ILE A 636 3.36 24.99 14.08
CA ILE A 636 4.49 24.89 15.01
C ILE A 636 4.38 25.87 16.16
N SER A 637 5.07 25.55 17.27
CA SER A 637 5.23 26.48 18.38
C SER A 637 6.42 27.44 18.19
N ALA A 638 6.42 28.55 18.92
CA ALA A 638 7.53 29.50 18.96
C ALA A 638 8.86 28.85 19.37
N GLU A 639 8.81 27.93 20.33
CA GLU A 639 9.98 27.13 20.74
C GLU A 639 10.55 26.34 19.55
N TRP A 640 9.68 25.70 18.77
CA TRP A 640 10.08 24.91 17.61
C TRP A 640 10.72 25.78 16.52
N ALA A 641 10.14 26.95 16.24
CA ALA A 641 10.70 27.91 15.29
C ALA A 641 12.14 28.32 15.65
N LYS A 642 12.36 28.69 16.92
CA LYS A 642 13.68 29.06 17.46
C LYS A 642 14.64 27.86 17.47
N LYS A 643 14.16 26.67 17.80
CA LYS A 643 15.00 25.47 17.96
C LYS A 643 15.43 24.85 16.63
N LEU A 644 14.53 24.74 15.66
CA LEU A 644 14.78 24.01 14.40
C LEU A 644 15.27 24.94 13.29
N TYR A 645 14.55 26.05 13.06
CA TYR A 645 14.80 26.95 11.95
C TYR A 645 15.74 28.12 12.32
N LYS A 646 16.03 28.28 13.62
CA LYS A 646 16.88 29.34 14.18
C LYS A 646 16.37 30.74 13.81
N VAL A 647 15.05 30.92 13.83
CA VAL A 647 14.37 32.19 13.55
C VAL A 647 14.04 32.89 14.87
N GLU A 648 14.49 34.13 14.99
CA GLU A 648 14.14 35.03 16.10
C GLU A 648 13.08 36.01 15.64
N PHE A 649 12.11 36.28 16.51
CA PHE A 649 10.96 37.12 16.22
C PHE A 649 10.33 37.60 17.53
N ASN A 650 9.55 38.68 17.45
CA ASN A 650 8.77 39.15 18.58
C ASN A 650 7.53 38.26 18.76
N GLU A 651 7.42 37.52 19.86
CA GLU A 651 6.34 36.54 20.06
C GLU A 651 4.93 37.15 20.14
N THR A 652 4.81 38.46 20.35
CA THR A 652 3.50 39.17 20.39
C THR A 652 3.06 39.65 19.01
N THR A 653 3.98 40.21 18.23
CA THR A 653 3.69 40.81 16.91
C THR A 653 4.02 39.90 15.75
N LEU A 654 4.74 38.81 16.02
CA LEU A 654 5.32 37.87 15.06
C LEU A 654 6.26 38.50 14.02
N ALA A 655 6.70 39.74 14.26
CA ALA A 655 7.69 40.41 13.42
C ALA A 655 9.06 39.73 13.54
N VAL A 656 9.61 39.31 12.40
CA VAL A 656 10.92 38.64 12.31
C VAL A 656 12.05 39.62 12.59
N ASP A 657 13.00 39.20 13.43
CA ASP A 657 14.31 39.84 13.56
C ASP A 657 15.30 39.15 12.62
N LEU A 658 15.46 39.71 11.42
CA LEU A 658 16.31 39.15 10.37
C LEU A 658 17.79 39.14 10.77
N GLU A 659 18.27 40.21 11.42
CA GLU A 659 19.68 40.34 11.81
C GLU A 659 20.05 39.27 12.86
N THR A 660 19.22 39.12 13.90
CA THR A 660 19.43 38.09 14.91
C THR A 660 19.27 36.69 14.32
N THR A 661 18.28 36.48 13.45
CA THR A 661 18.07 35.20 12.74
C THR A 661 19.30 34.80 11.94
N GLU A 662 19.87 35.69 11.12
CA GLU A 662 21.08 35.43 10.34
C GLU A 662 22.27 35.09 11.24
N LYS A 663 22.45 35.83 12.34
CA LYS A 663 23.50 35.58 13.33
C LYS A 663 23.33 34.21 14.00
N LEU A 664 22.13 33.85 14.43
CA LEU A 664 21.83 32.54 15.02
C LEU A 664 22.08 31.40 14.02
N ARG A 665 21.66 31.59 12.76
CA ARG A 665 21.89 30.65 11.65
C ARG A 665 23.38 30.48 11.34
N ALA A 666 24.17 31.56 11.37
CA ALA A 666 25.61 31.50 11.18
C ALA A 666 26.32 30.80 12.34
N GLN A 667 25.97 31.14 13.59
CA GLN A 667 26.48 30.48 14.80
C GLN A 667 26.20 28.98 14.78
N TYR A 668 24.99 28.59 14.39
CA TYR A 668 24.61 27.18 14.34
C TYR A 668 25.32 26.42 13.20
N ARG A 669 25.61 27.07 12.06
CA ARG A 669 26.50 26.50 11.03
C ARG A 669 27.92 26.26 11.55
N GLU A 670 28.48 27.21 12.29
CA GLU A 670 29.79 27.03 12.93
C GLU A 670 29.77 25.91 13.99
N GLN A 671 28.68 25.78 14.74
CA GLN A 671 28.48 24.64 15.64
C GLN A 671 28.46 23.31 14.88
N ARG A 672 27.71 23.21 13.78
CA ARG A 672 27.66 22.01 12.92
C ARG A 672 29.05 21.66 12.37
N LYS A 673 29.84 22.65 11.93
CA LYS A 673 31.23 22.44 11.49
C LYS A 673 32.13 21.88 12.59
N LYS A 674 31.96 22.34 13.84
CA LYS A 674 32.72 21.83 15.00
C LYS A 674 32.28 20.43 15.44
N GLN A 675 31.01 20.08 15.25
CA GLN A 675 30.46 18.76 15.59
C GLN A 675 30.74 17.71 14.50
N GLY A 676 30.79 18.13 13.24
CA GLY A 676 31.08 17.26 12.10
C GLY A 676 32.53 16.76 12.12
N VAL A 677 32.71 15.50 11.74
CA VAL A 677 34.02 14.90 11.50
C VAL A 677 34.12 14.46 10.03
N PRO A 678 35.32 14.37 9.44
CA PRO A 678 35.49 13.85 8.08
C PRO A 678 34.84 12.47 7.92
N TYR A 679 34.27 12.20 6.74
CA TYR A 679 33.49 10.99 6.50
C TYR A 679 34.23 9.68 6.84
N ALA A 680 35.50 9.58 6.47
CA ALA A 680 36.32 8.40 6.77
C ALA A 680 36.46 8.15 8.28
N GLU A 681 36.57 9.21 9.09
CA GLU A 681 36.62 9.12 10.55
C GLU A 681 35.26 8.72 11.13
N PHE A 682 34.17 9.31 10.62
CA PHE A 682 32.82 8.94 11.00
C PHE A 682 32.57 7.44 10.78
N VAL A 683 32.91 6.93 9.58
CA VAL A 683 32.74 5.52 9.23
C VAL A 683 33.54 4.63 10.19
N LYS A 684 34.83 4.94 10.40
CA LYS A 684 35.69 4.17 11.32
C LYS A 684 35.14 4.10 12.75
N LYS A 685 34.46 5.16 13.21
CA LYS A 685 33.91 5.25 14.56
C LYS A 685 32.54 4.58 14.69
N HIS A 686 31.66 4.78 13.70
CA HIS A 686 30.23 4.51 13.83
C HIS A 686 29.74 3.29 13.05
N VAL A 687 30.33 2.96 11.90
CA VAL A 687 29.93 1.77 11.13
C VAL A 687 30.46 0.53 11.83
N LYS A 688 29.58 -0.45 12.05
CA LYS A 688 29.89 -1.73 12.70
C LYS A 688 29.85 -2.86 11.69
N ASP A 689 30.60 -3.93 11.92
CA ASP A 689 30.67 -5.06 11.00
C ASP A 689 29.37 -5.90 10.97
N HIS A 690 28.58 -5.82 12.04
CA HIS A 690 27.31 -6.51 12.20
C HIS A 690 26.24 -5.56 12.78
N PRO A 691 24.95 -5.88 12.60
CA PRO A 691 23.86 -5.15 13.24
C PRO A 691 23.94 -5.25 14.78
N PRO A 692 23.20 -4.41 15.52
CA PRO A 692 23.17 -4.48 16.99
C PRO A 692 22.69 -5.85 17.49
N GLU A 693 23.40 -6.42 18.46
CA GLU A 693 23.13 -7.78 18.99
C GLU A 693 21.74 -7.90 19.64
N ASN A 694 21.28 -6.85 20.31
CA ASN A 694 20.07 -6.86 21.12
C ASN A 694 18.81 -6.39 20.37
N ILE A 695 18.92 -6.14 19.06
CA ILE A 695 17.80 -5.65 18.23
C ILE A 695 17.58 -6.65 17.10
N PRO A 696 16.41 -7.30 17.02
CA PRO A 696 16.10 -8.19 15.92
C PRO A 696 16.20 -7.45 14.58
N PHE A 697 17.18 -7.84 13.75
CA PHE A 697 17.44 -7.21 12.46
C PHE A 697 17.36 -8.23 11.33
N TYR A 698 16.70 -7.83 10.25
CA TYR A 698 16.47 -8.66 9.07
C TYR A 698 16.96 -7.97 7.80
N GLY A 699 17.68 -8.69 6.94
CA GLY A 699 18.15 -8.20 5.63
C GLY A 699 19.66 -7.94 5.55
N ALA A 700 20.09 -7.26 4.49
CA ALA A 700 21.50 -7.02 4.20
C ALA A 700 22.12 -5.93 5.09
N TRP A 701 23.39 -6.13 5.46
CA TRP A 701 24.18 -5.21 6.28
C TRP A 701 25.45 -4.75 5.53
N ASN A 702 25.87 -3.50 5.73
CA ASN A 702 27.06 -2.91 5.09
C ASN A 702 27.18 -3.07 3.56
N GLY A 703 26.06 -3.26 2.86
CA GLY A 703 26.03 -3.40 1.41
C GLY A 703 26.44 -4.79 0.89
N ASP A 704 26.70 -5.76 1.76
CA ASP A 704 26.77 -7.17 1.36
C ASP A 704 25.34 -7.67 1.09
N ILE A 705 24.98 -7.78 -0.18
CA ILE A 705 23.66 -8.23 -0.64
C ILE A 705 23.58 -9.75 -0.85
N ASP A 706 24.71 -10.46 -0.74
CA ASP A 706 24.75 -11.92 -0.87
C ASP A 706 24.51 -12.60 0.49
N THR A 707 24.65 -11.87 1.59
CA THR A 707 24.33 -12.32 2.96
C THR A 707 23.20 -11.50 3.57
N VAL A 708 22.23 -12.16 4.19
CA VAL A 708 21.20 -11.51 5.02
C VAL A 708 21.22 -12.01 6.45
N TYR A 709 20.86 -11.14 7.38
CA TYR A 709 20.61 -11.49 8.78
C TYR A 709 19.14 -11.89 8.96
N ALA A 710 18.89 -12.84 9.86
CA ALA A 710 17.55 -13.36 10.18
C ALA A 710 17.25 -13.24 11.68
N GLY A 711 17.24 -12.02 12.20
CA GLY A 711 16.82 -11.70 13.58
C GLY A 711 17.93 -11.71 14.62
N SER A 712 19.09 -12.31 14.33
CA SER A 712 20.27 -12.31 15.23
C SER A 712 21.56 -12.12 14.44
N ILE A 713 22.60 -11.56 15.08
CA ILE A 713 23.95 -11.45 14.49
C ILE A 713 24.59 -12.81 14.17
N HIS A 714 24.08 -13.89 14.79
CA HIS A 714 24.55 -15.25 14.61
C HIS A 714 23.77 -16.03 13.54
N ASP A 715 22.59 -15.54 13.14
CA ASP A 715 21.78 -16.15 12.08
C ASP A 715 22.01 -15.39 10.77
N LYS A 716 23.11 -15.75 10.08
CA LYS A 716 23.46 -15.24 8.75
C LYS A 716 23.12 -16.30 7.71
N ARG A 717 22.44 -15.89 6.64
CA ARG A 717 21.96 -16.78 5.60
C ARG A 717 22.35 -16.27 4.22
N ASP A 718 22.46 -17.18 3.25
CA ASP A 718 22.62 -16.84 1.84
C ASP A 718 21.35 -16.15 1.34
N ALA A 719 21.49 -14.96 0.77
CA ALA A 719 20.38 -14.17 0.26
C ALA A 719 19.60 -14.87 -0.89
N LYS A 720 20.23 -15.83 -1.59
CA LYS A 720 19.57 -16.61 -2.65
C LYS A 720 18.76 -17.78 -2.11
N ASN A 721 19.01 -18.18 -0.86
CA ASN A 721 18.30 -19.28 -0.22
C ASN A 721 18.25 -19.05 1.29
N THR A 722 17.46 -18.04 1.69
CA THR A 722 17.34 -17.63 3.09
C THR A 722 16.65 -18.69 3.94
N GLY A 723 15.92 -19.62 3.34
CA GLY A 723 15.07 -20.57 4.06
C GLY A 723 13.92 -19.88 4.81
N PRO A 724 13.03 -20.66 5.44
CA PRO A 724 11.88 -20.11 6.14
C PRO A 724 12.31 -19.34 7.39
N ILE A 725 11.60 -18.26 7.68
CA ILE A 725 11.71 -17.54 8.95
C ILE A 725 10.37 -17.63 9.66
N TYR A 726 10.38 -18.42 10.72
CA TYR A 726 9.24 -18.60 11.60
C TYR A 726 9.55 -17.96 12.95
N MET A 727 8.69 -17.06 13.40
CA MET A 727 8.86 -16.33 14.66
C MET A 727 7.90 -16.89 15.72
N VAL A 728 8.42 -17.19 16.91
CA VAL A 728 7.61 -17.66 18.05
C VAL A 728 6.54 -16.62 18.38
N ASN A 729 5.36 -17.08 18.84
CA ASN A 729 4.31 -16.17 19.26
C ASN A 729 4.82 -15.25 20.40
N PRO A 730 4.68 -13.92 20.31
CA PRO A 730 5.16 -13.01 21.34
C PRO A 730 4.59 -13.26 22.74
N LYS A 731 3.37 -13.81 22.82
CA LYS A 731 2.78 -14.20 24.11
C LYS A 731 3.57 -15.33 24.75
N ASP A 732 3.98 -16.33 24.00
CA ASP A 732 4.76 -17.46 24.51
C ASP A 732 6.17 -17.03 24.93
N VAL A 733 6.80 -16.13 24.16
CA VAL A 733 8.06 -15.49 24.55
C VAL A 733 7.91 -14.78 25.90
N ARG A 734 6.84 -14.00 26.06
CA ARG A 734 6.57 -13.27 27.30
C ARG A 734 6.25 -14.20 28.48
N ILE A 735 5.48 -15.26 28.25
CA ILE A 735 5.16 -16.26 29.27
C ILE A 735 6.46 -16.91 29.76
N ALA A 736 7.33 -17.36 28.84
CA ALA A 736 8.61 -17.96 29.19
C ALA A 736 9.51 -16.99 30.00
N GLU A 737 9.55 -15.70 29.64
CA GLU A 737 10.26 -14.68 30.43
C GLU A 737 9.70 -14.54 31.85
N LEU A 738 8.37 -14.53 31.99
CA LEU A 738 7.69 -14.38 33.28
C LEU A 738 7.89 -15.63 34.15
N GLU A 739 7.81 -16.82 33.56
CA GLU A 739 8.09 -18.10 34.21
C GLU A 739 9.55 -18.15 34.69
N ALA A 740 10.50 -17.71 33.87
CA ALA A 740 11.91 -17.62 34.27
C ALA A 740 12.14 -16.64 35.43
N LYS A 741 11.50 -15.47 35.41
CA LYS A 741 11.54 -14.50 36.52
C LYS A 741 10.90 -15.06 37.78
N LEU A 742 9.76 -15.71 37.65
CA LEU A 742 9.07 -16.36 38.78
C LEU A 742 9.93 -17.46 39.39
N ALA A 743 10.57 -18.29 38.57
CA ALA A 743 11.49 -19.33 39.01
C ALA A 743 12.69 -18.73 39.76
N ALA A 744 13.27 -17.62 39.27
CA ALA A 744 14.34 -16.91 39.95
C ALA A 744 13.90 -16.36 41.32
N VAL A 745 12.75 -15.68 41.38
CA VAL A 745 12.20 -15.16 42.64
C VAL A 745 11.88 -16.28 43.63
N ARG A 746 11.33 -17.41 43.17
CA ARG A 746 11.06 -18.59 44.02
C ARG A 746 12.35 -19.19 44.56
N LYS A 747 13.37 -19.30 43.73
CA LYS A 747 14.71 -19.77 44.13
C LYS A 747 15.31 -18.85 45.20
N ASP A 748 15.23 -17.54 45.02
CA ASP A 748 15.73 -16.55 46.00
C ASP A 748 14.94 -16.59 47.31
N ALA A 749 13.65 -16.91 47.25
CA ALA A 749 12.79 -17.09 48.42
C ALA A 749 12.89 -18.48 49.09
N GLY A 750 13.72 -19.40 48.57
CA GLY A 750 13.83 -20.76 49.09
C GLY A 750 12.58 -21.63 48.89
N LEU A 751 11.70 -21.24 47.97
CA LEU A 751 10.51 -22.00 47.62
C LEU A 751 10.86 -23.10 46.60
N PRO A 752 10.27 -24.30 46.71
CA PRO A 752 10.50 -25.35 45.73
C PRO A 752 10.00 -24.92 44.34
N PRO A 753 10.64 -25.41 43.26
CA PRO A 753 10.13 -25.24 41.91
C PRO A 753 8.69 -25.77 41.84
N GLU A 754 7.86 -25.10 41.06
CA GLU A 754 6.47 -25.53 40.86
C GLU A 754 6.48 -26.92 40.20
N ASN A 755 5.64 -27.82 40.69
CA ASN A 755 5.65 -29.21 40.26
C ASN A 755 5.28 -29.27 38.78
N GLU A 756 6.23 -29.69 37.92
CA GLU A 756 6.02 -29.93 36.49
C GLU A 756 5.09 -31.15 36.29
N ARG A 757 3.82 -31.02 36.66
CA ARG A 757 2.78 -31.93 36.17
C ARG A 757 2.16 -31.32 34.92
N LYS A 758 2.58 -31.88 33.78
CA LYS A 758 1.93 -31.75 32.48
C LYS A 758 0.45 -32.11 32.53
#